data_AF-A0A067BLB5-F1
#
_entry.id   AF-A0A067BLB5-F1
#
_cell.length_a   1.000
_cell.length_b   1.000
_cell.length_c   1.000
_cell.angle_alpha   90.00
_cell.angle_beta   90.00
_cell.angle_gamma   90.00
#
_symmetry.space_group_name_H-M   'P 1'
#
loop_
_entity.id
_entity.type
_entity.pdbx_description
1 polymer ?
#
loop_
_entity_poly.entity_id
_entity_poly.type
_entity_poly.pdbx_seq_one_letter_code
_entity_poly.pdbx_strand_id
1 'polypeptide(L)'
;MHWTPWVVTCLPVLAAAASSRAGLCDSATFQRLPLRPLGDGAVRFKSLASATDVCFQVALDDAQATWLGLAVSPTAAMVNDPTNAAVIFNAQAGDVGVYSLGGYEPEFLTRQSSNAAVRVHSHARVNGTLQVTFQRPLVVAGDVRIDLDRPTILNWAYGHDAWPSYHQDRGSASVRIDTVIEAPSLCASPTFAALPLLTLGESPIQYKTLANDERICIHAELHDPQATWLGLAVSNSTNMVNDPFNNAVVFDGKNAPTAYALTGFDPEFMLRLVDQSHLRIFAASSVNGVMQLTYERSLAAVASSDVAIDVTRPDTILNWAYGHDAWPSYHQDRGSARVALARSVVGSTSLCASKWFQHGRKLQPLDPSGRLQIKHLVYDGQACIQLVLSDAKATWLGLSLAPNAQMVNNPVNNAVVFDFTQPTPSLFALTGYEPDDILPLATTAASFDLYSASIANGTAQFTFQRRLAASIATDVAIAPDADVIVNWAYGHDAWPSYHHDRGSSLLTFQSLQLTSSASPSAVSTSTLYIVLTLVVWLVFLGLVATHVFAYPLRRWLNATFVAPPRFQRTVSFFQTWFLQPLSDLKVGEAIVLLHYLGCLGLVAAAVAASFDSSRAWSLVSGHLALVHLMLLLLPVARGLHWEVLVFGSSFERVLKFHRVLGRLFVVFAAWHLYLNAQRISVLSVVSYGSQGVVPLYGFGAFVCFAVLGLFAVPFVRRNHFELFYYVHRVAAACGIVLACLHARTVWLSLVLPLTLYVGSYLWRLRSHWNRFRVVLSSHAEKTVTIVLPSTPQTQVWARAMPLGAYFWVAIPSISWLQWHPFSAMATIDASGAPTIGFVIKATTDGSFVDAVYTSLVGLETTVVVGGPYGNLSIDLDEYDTVLLIAGGIGVTPLLHILNQQEKAAKATTTTLHWIVRTPSEFLAPSVFLPPTTDNLRLYADEVTEHGRVLLSDERSLSYAFGRPRIDDLLKPYAGTKTCVLVCGPPGLAAHVQAQAYAYGLDLHKETFLL
;
A
#
# COMPACT_ATOMS: atom_id res chain seq x y z
N MET A 1 43.27 13.35 4.39
CA MET A 1 42.27 12.32 4.06
C MET A 1 41.28 12.94 3.08
N HIS A 2 41.27 12.46 1.85
CA HIS A 2 40.50 13.03 0.73
C HIS A 2 38.99 12.83 0.93
N TRP A 3 38.24 13.92 0.81
CA TRP A 3 36.79 13.95 0.78
C TRP A 3 36.33 13.96 -0.68
N THR A 4 35.54 12.96 -1.07
CA THR A 4 34.82 12.93 -2.36
C THR A 4 33.41 13.51 -2.19
N PRO A 5 32.97 14.47 -3.03
CA PRO A 5 31.61 15.00 -2.98
C PRO A 5 30.64 14.07 -3.73
N TRP A 6 29.51 13.78 -3.11
CA TRP A 6 28.41 13.04 -3.72
C TRP A 6 27.65 13.96 -4.69
N VAL A 7 27.69 13.61 -5.97
CA VAL A 7 26.98 14.28 -7.05
C VAL A 7 25.49 13.96 -6.98
N VAL A 8 24.67 15.00 -7.01
CA VAL A 8 23.20 14.95 -7.15
C VAL A 8 22.85 14.43 -8.54
N THR A 9 22.26 13.24 -8.64
CA THR A 9 21.67 12.75 -9.88
C THR A 9 20.28 13.36 -10.07
N CYS A 10 20.16 14.25 -11.06
CA CYS A 10 18.90 14.76 -11.56
C CYS A 10 18.01 13.64 -12.15
N LEU A 11 16.70 13.73 -11.88
CA LEU A 11 15.64 12.96 -12.51
C LEU A 11 15.59 13.22 -14.03
N PRO A 12 15.30 12.21 -14.88
CA PRO A 12 15.04 12.46 -16.28
C PRO A 12 13.62 13.02 -16.47
N VAL A 13 13.57 14.10 -17.25
CA VAL A 13 12.38 14.77 -17.76
C VAL A 13 11.65 13.82 -18.74
N LEU A 14 10.33 13.74 -18.59
CA LEU A 14 9.40 13.11 -19.54
C LEU A 14 9.54 13.78 -20.91
N ALA A 15 10.14 13.07 -21.88
CA ALA A 15 10.05 13.41 -23.28
C ALA A 15 8.83 12.71 -23.89
N ALA A 16 7.96 13.50 -24.52
CA ALA A 16 6.76 13.05 -25.22
C ALA A 16 7.13 12.06 -26.34
N ALA A 17 6.62 10.84 -26.26
CA ALA A 17 6.74 9.84 -27.33
C ALA A 17 5.76 10.16 -28.46
N ALA A 18 6.31 10.52 -29.61
CA ALA A 18 5.59 10.57 -30.87
C ALA A 18 5.14 9.16 -31.29
N SER A 19 3.88 9.03 -31.72
CA SER A 19 3.27 7.81 -32.22
C SER A 19 4.00 7.26 -33.47
N SER A 20 4.63 6.10 -33.39
CA SER A 20 5.00 5.28 -34.55
C SER A 20 4.17 3.99 -34.57
N ARG A 21 3.32 3.82 -35.59
CA ARG A 21 2.60 2.55 -35.84
C ARG A 21 3.62 1.42 -36.07
N ALA A 22 3.51 0.33 -35.31
CA ALA A 22 4.34 -0.88 -35.48
C ALA A 22 4.09 -1.56 -36.85
N GLY A 23 5.12 -2.09 -37.50
CA GLY A 23 5.02 -2.75 -38.81
C GLY A 23 4.60 -4.22 -38.74
N LEU A 24 4.27 -4.85 -39.87
CA LEU A 24 3.83 -6.25 -39.95
C LEU A 24 4.88 -7.23 -39.41
N CYS A 25 6.16 -6.94 -39.66
CA CYS A 25 7.30 -7.71 -39.15
C CYS A 25 7.50 -7.61 -37.63
N ASP A 26 6.97 -6.57 -36.99
CA ASP A 26 7.04 -6.38 -35.53
C ASP A 26 5.89 -7.08 -34.80
N SER A 27 4.96 -7.67 -35.54
CA SER A 27 3.78 -8.31 -34.95
C SER A 27 4.15 -9.57 -34.15
N ALA A 28 3.50 -9.75 -33.00
CA ALA A 28 3.65 -10.95 -32.17
C ALA A 28 3.26 -12.25 -32.92
N THR A 29 2.46 -12.14 -33.99
CA THR A 29 2.11 -13.24 -34.88
C THR A 29 3.31 -13.64 -35.73
N PHE A 30 3.96 -12.69 -36.43
CA PHE A 30 5.15 -12.97 -37.24
C PHE A 30 6.33 -13.48 -36.41
N GLN A 31 6.54 -12.92 -35.21
CA GLN A 31 7.63 -13.35 -34.33
C GLN A 31 7.48 -14.80 -33.84
N ARG A 32 6.25 -15.30 -33.71
CA ARG A 32 5.95 -16.68 -33.30
C ARG A 32 5.99 -17.70 -34.45
N LEU A 33 6.06 -17.26 -35.70
CA LEU A 33 6.15 -18.18 -36.83
C LEU A 33 7.53 -18.89 -36.85
N PRO A 34 7.57 -20.22 -37.02
CA PRO A 34 8.81 -20.96 -37.18
C PRO A 34 9.41 -20.73 -38.57
N LEU A 35 10.75 -20.72 -38.67
CA LEU A 35 11.45 -20.78 -39.95
C LEU A 35 11.29 -22.19 -40.54
N ARG A 36 10.82 -22.28 -41.79
CA ARG A 36 10.63 -23.53 -42.54
C ARG A 36 11.67 -23.63 -43.66
N PRO A 37 12.10 -24.83 -44.07
CA PRO A 37 12.95 -25.00 -45.26
C PRO A 37 12.30 -24.38 -46.51
N LEU A 38 13.12 -23.70 -47.33
CA LEU A 38 12.68 -23.13 -48.60
C LEU A 38 13.04 -24.08 -49.75
N GLY A 39 12.13 -25.03 -50.01
CA GLY A 39 12.40 -26.17 -50.89
C GLY A 39 13.38 -27.17 -50.24
N ASP A 40 14.14 -27.90 -51.06
CA ASP A 40 15.14 -28.88 -50.61
C ASP A 40 16.52 -28.25 -50.31
N GLY A 41 16.61 -26.91 -50.29
CA GLY A 41 17.86 -26.15 -50.15
C GLY A 41 18.27 -25.80 -48.72
N ALA A 42 19.46 -25.20 -48.57
CA ALA A 42 20.03 -24.77 -47.30
C ALA A 42 19.38 -23.50 -46.69
N VAL A 43 18.49 -22.85 -47.43
CA VAL A 43 17.80 -21.62 -47.01
C VAL A 43 16.51 -21.96 -46.26
N ARG A 44 16.26 -21.25 -45.16
CA ARG A 44 15.00 -21.31 -44.41
C ARG A 44 14.30 -19.96 -44.46
N PHE A 45 12.97 -19.97 -44.45
CA PHE A 45 12.18 -18.74 -44.49
C PHE A 45 10.93 -18.83 -43.62
N LYS A 46 10.37 -17.68 -43.28
CA LYS A 46 8.99 -17.53 -42.80
C LYS A 46 8.38 -16.29 -43.42
N SER A 47 7.07 -16.29 -43.58
CA SER A 47 6.33 -15.20 -44.18
C SER A 47 5.06 -14.89 -43.41
N LEU A 48 4.62 -13.63 -43.39
CA LEU A 48 3.26 -13.28 -42.95
C LEU A 48 2.74 -12.16 -43.85
N ALA A 49 1.55 -12.34 -44.42
CA ALA A 49 0.87 -11.34 -45.22
C ALA A 49 -0.35 -10.74 -44.50
N SER A 50 -0.50 -9.43 -44.66
CA SER A 50 -1.73 -8.68 -44.41
C SER A 50 -2.48 -8.47 -45.74
N ALA A 51 -3.56 -7.69 -45.71
CA ALA A 51 -4.30 -7.32 -46.92
C ALA A 51 -3.48 -6.48 -47.93
N THR A 52 -2.38 -5.85 -47.52
CA THR A 52 -1.61 -4.90 -48.34
C THR A 52 -0.13 -5.23 -48.44
N ASP A 53 0.44 -5.88 -47.42
CA ASP A 53 1.87 -6.06 -47.24
C ASP A 53 2.21 -7.50 -46.89
N VAL A 54 3.45 -7.89 -47.18
CA VAL A 54 4.03 -9.15 -46.74
C VAL A 54 5.36 -8.89 -46.04
N CYS A 55 5.59 -9.60 -44.93
CA CYS A 55 6.86 -9.66 -44.24
C CYS A 55 7.56 -11.00 -44.55
N PHE A 56 8.85 -10.95 -44.87
CA PHE A 56 9.72 -12.11 -45.02
C PHE A 56 10.86 -12.05 -44.01
N GLN A 57 11.20 -13.21 -43.42
CA GLN A 57 12.49 -13.42 -42.78
C GLN A 57 13.14 -14.63 -43.43
N VAL A 58 14.36 -14.46 -43.94
CA VAL A 58 15.15 -15.50 -44.59
C VAL A 58 16.43 -15.72 -43.79
N ALA A 59 16.79 -16.99 -43.59
CA ALA A 59 17.95 -17.43 -42.84
C ALA A 59 18.73 -18.48 -43.62
N LEU A 60 20.05 -18.35 -43.68
CA LEU A 60 20.97 -19.32 -44.27
C LEU A 60 22.02 -19.72 -43.25
N ASP A 61 22.06 -21.01 -42.91
CA ASP A 61 23.02 -21.59 -41.97
C ASP A 61 24.33 -21.97 -42.69
N ASP A 62 25.04 -20.98 -43.24
CA ASP A 62 26.34 -21.16 -43.88
C ASP A 62 27.31 -20.06 -43.41
N ALA A 63 28.32 -20.48 -42.64
CA ALA A 63 29.32 -19.58 -42.09
C ALA A 63 30.26 -18.98 -43.15
N GLN A 64 30.41 -19.63 -44.31
CA GLN A 64 31.25 -19.18 -45.42
C GLN A 64 30.53 -18.24 -46.39
N ALA A 65 29.19 -18.19 -46.34
CA ALA A 65 28.42 -17.29 -47.18
C ALA A 65 28.71 -15.82 -46.90
N THR A 66 29.05 -15.05 -47.93
CA THR A 66 29.36 -13.61 -47.88
C THR A 66 28.18 -12.74 -48.29
N TRP A 67 27.20 -13.30 -49.00
CA TRP A 67 25.95 -12.65 -49.34
C TRP A 67 24.80 -13.64 -49.49
N LEU A 68 23.57 -13.18 -49.26
CA LEU A 68 22.33 -13.96 -49.39
C LEU A 68 21.28 -13.13 -50.14
N GLY A 69 20.65 -13.73 -51.16
CA GLY A 69 19.61 -13.11 -51.96
C GLY A 69 18.29 -13.86 -51.94
N LEU A 70 17.18 -13.12 -51.94
CA LEU A 70 15.82 -13.63 -52.16
C LEU A 70 15.09 -12.77 -53.19
N ALA A 71 14.44 -13.41 -54.16
CA ALA A 71 13.60 -12.77 -55.16
C ALA A 71 12.22 -13.43 -55.22
N VAL A 72 11.18 -12.60 -55.32
CA VAL A 72 9.84 -13.06 -55.73
C VAL A 72 9.89 -13.14 -57.26
N SER A 73 9.56 -14.30 -57.83
CA SER A 73 9.82 -14.59 -59.24
C SER A 73 8.57 -15.07 -59.97
N PRO A 74 8.39 -14.76 -61.26
CA PRO A 74 7.30 -15.34 -62.05
C PRO A 74 7.59 -16.78 -62.49
N THR A 75 8.87 -17.19 -62.54
CA THR A 75 9.30 -18.54 -62.93
C THR A 75 10.40 -19.07 -62.01
N ALA A 76 10.74 -20.36 -62.15
CA ALA A 76 11.87 -20.97 -61.43
C ALA A 76 13.26 -20.50 -61.93
N ALA A 77 13.33 -19.71 -63.01
CA ALA A 77 14.58 -19.15 -63.52
C ALA A 77 15.05 -17.95 -62.68
N MET A 78 16.36 -17.83 -62.46
CA MET A 78 16.96 -16.72 -61.70
C MET A 78 16.86 -15.38 -62.43
N VAL A 79 16.89 -15.40 -63.77
CA VAL A 79 16.75 -14.24 -64.64
C VAL A 79 15.44 -14.41 -65.41
N ASN A 80 14.58 -13.40 -65.39
CA ASN A 80 13.24 -13.45 -65.97
C ASN A 80 13.03 -12.29 -66.97
N ASP A 81 12.10 -12.49 -67.91
CA ASP A 81 11.59 -11.44 -68.79
C ASP A 81 10.05 -11.35 -68.61
N PRO A 82 9.50 -10.24 -68.09
CA PRO A 82 10.18 -9.03 -67.62
C PRO A 82 11.03 -9.26 -66.35
N THR A 83 12.05 -8.40 -66.16
CA THR A 83 12.99 -8.52 -65.02
C THR A 83 12.30 -8.28 -63.68
N ASN A 84 12.70 -9.05 -62.68
CA ASN A 84 12.21 -8.96 -61.31
C ASN A 84 13.32 -8.50 -60.35
N ALA A 85 12.91 -8.03 -59.16
CA ALA A 85 13.84 -7.51 -58.16
C ALA A 85 14.23 -8.59 -57.14
N ALA A 86 15.50 -8.55 -56.71
CA ALA A 86 16.03 -9.37 -55.63
C ALA A 86 16.49 -8.49 -54.46
N VAL A 87 16.13 -8.90 -53.23
CA VAL A 87 16.67 -8.31 -52.01
C VAL A 87 17.94 -9.08 -51.65
N ILE A 88 19.07 -8.39 -51.67
CA ILE A 88 20.40 -8.96 -51.40
C ILE A 88 20.95 -8.38 -50.10
N PHE A 89 21.28 -9.24 -49.15
CA PHE A 89 22.06 -8.89 -47.98
C PHE A 89 23.55 -9.16 -48.25
N ASN A 90 24.34 -8.09 -48.31
CA ASN A 90 25.79 -8.17 -48.41
C ASN A 90 26.38 -8.20 -46.99
N ALA A 91 26.80 -9.37 -46.54
CA ALA A 91 27.30 -9.55 -45.17
C ALA A 91 28.68 -8.91 -44.94
N GLN A 92 29.47 -8.70 -46.00
CA GLN A 92 30.76 -8.03 -45.91
C GLN A 92 30.61 -6.51 -45.74
N ALA A 93 29.68 -5.89 -46.48
CA ALA A 93 29.41 -4.46 -46.37
C ALA A 93 28.42 -4.11 -45.24
N GLY A 94 27.71 -5.10 -44.71
CA GLY A 94 26.71 -4.90 -43.65
C GLY A 94 25.47 -4.14 -44.14
N ASP A 95 25.17 -4.18 -45.43
CA ASP A 95 24.04 -3.48 -46.03
C ASP A 95 23.12 -4.40 -46.82
N VAL A 96 21.88 -3.95 -47.02
CA VAL A 96 20.87 -4.65 -47.83
C VAL A 96 20.49 -3.75 -48.99
N GLY A 97 20.57 -4.29 -50.21
CA GLY A 97 20.22 -3.59 -51.45
C GLY A 97 19.17 -4.35 -52.26
N VAL A 98 18.38 -3.61 -53.03
CA VAL A 98 17.45 -4.16 -54.02
C VAL A 98 18.10 -4.06 -55.41
N TYR A 99 18.20 -5.18 -56.11
CA TYR A 99 18.87 -5.29 -57.41
C TYR A 99 17.91 -5.85 -58.46
N SER A 100 17.91 -5.27 -59.65
CA SER A 100 17.23 -5.84 -60.82
C SER A 100 18.14 -6.88 -61.48
N LEU A 101 17.60 -8.08 -61.73
CA LEU A 101 18.33 -9.21 -62.31
C LEU A 101 18.25 -9.17 -63.85
N GLY A 102 19.14 -8.41 -64.49
CA GLY A 102 19.10 -8.14 -65.95
C GLY A 102 19.85 -9.13 -66.85
N GLY A 103 20.61 -10.08 -66.29
CA GLY A 103 21.46 -11.02 -67.03
C GLY A 103 22.12 -12.04 -66.10
N TYR A 104 22.89 -12.98 -66.65
CA TYR A 104 23.51 -14.08 -65.89
C TYR A 104 24.87 -13.70 -65.29
N GLU A 105 25.52 -12.68 -65.84
CA GLU A 105 26.80 -12.16 -65.40
C GLU A 105 26.63 -11.04 -64.34
N PRO A 106 27.54 -10.93 -63.35
CA PRO A 106 27.44 -9.92 -62.28
C PRO A 106 27.33 -8.47 -62.75
N GLU A 107 27.86 -8.14 -63.93
CA GLU A 107 27.80 -6.82 -64.56
C GLU A 107 26.39 -6.39 -64.99
N PHE A 108 25.44 -7.33 -65.11
CA PHE A 108 24.05 -7.04 -65.43
C PHE A 108 23.17 -6.81 -64.18
N LEU A 109 23.75 -6.82 -62.97
CA LEU A 109 23.06 -6.48 -61.72
C LEU A 109 22.99 -4.98 -61.53
N THR A 110 21.79 -4.40 -61.66
CA THR A 110 21.60 -2.96 -61.48
C THR A 110 20.94 -2.68 -60.12
N ARG A 111 21.62 -1.95 -59.24
CA ARG A 111 21.05 -1.53 -57.94
C ARG A 111 19.96 -0.46 -58.16
N GLN A 112 18.79 -0.65 -57.57
CA GLN A 112 17.70 0.32 -57.70
C GLN A 112 17.99 1.58 -56.87
N SER A 113 17.68 2.76 -57.43
CA SER A 113 17.99 4.07 -56.83
C SER A 113 17.03 4.49 -55.71
N SER A 114 15.84 3.88 -55.61
CA SER A 114 14.91 4.08 -54.51
C SER A 114 14.41 2.75 -53.93
N ASN A 115 14.76 2.45 -52.68
CA ASN A 115 14.23 1.31 -51.91
C ASN A 115 12.75 1.48 -51.49
N ALA A 116 11.98 2.37 -52.14
CA ALA A 116 10.73 2.90 -51.61
C ALA A 116 9.64 1.85 -51.35
N ALA A 117 9.71 0.68 -52.00
CA ALA A 117 8.76 -0.42 -51.81
C ALA A 117 9.25 -1.54 -50.86
N VAL A 118 10.54 -1.60 -50.51
CA VAL A 118 11.07 -2.65 -49.62
C VAL A 118 11.67 -2.03 -48.37
N ARG A 119 11.03 -2.27 -47.22
CA ARG A 119 11.47 -1.81 -45.91
C ARG A 119 12.21 -2.93 -45.18
N VAL A 120 13.53 -2.79 -45.05
CA VAL A 120 14.35 -3.72 -44.25
C VAL A 120 14.15 -3.42 -42.77
N HIS A 121 13.81 -4.44 -41.99
CA HIS A 121 13.54 -4.34 -40.55
C HIS A 121 14.74 -4.78 -39.70
N SER A 122 15.40 -5.87 -40.09
CA SER A 122 16.61 -6.35 -39.42
C SER A 122 17.50 -7.12 -40.40
N HIS A 123 18.80 -6.99 -40.27
CA HIS A 123 19.78 -7.87 -40.94
C HIS A 123 20.93 -8.12 -39.97
N ALA A 124 21.36 -9.37 -39.84
CA ALA A 124 22.42 -9.75 -38.92
C ALA A 124 23.06 -11.07 -39.31
N ARG A 125 24.32 -11.26 -38.92
CA ARG A 125 24.92 -12.59 -38.80
C ARG A 125 24.86 -13.02 -37.34
N VAL A 126 24.12 -14.10 -37.06
CA VAL A 126 23.97 -14.64 -35.71
C VAL A 126 24.41 -16.10 -35.72
N ASN A 127 25.42 -16.45 -34.93
CA ASN A 127 25.94 -17.83 -34.82
C ASN A 127 26.28 -18.50 -36.16
N GLY A 128 26.91 -17.75 -37.07
CA GLY A 128 27.25 -18.24 -38.42
C GLY A 128 26.08 -18.22 -39.42
N THR A 129 24.85 -17.96 -38.98
CA THR A 129 23.66 -17.86 -39.85
C THR A 129 23.48 -16.44 -40.37
N LEU A 130 23.35 -16.27 -41.69
CA LEU A 130 22.94 -15.00 -42.30
C LEU A 130 21.43 -14.85 -42.22
N GLN A 131 20.94 -13.76 -41.64
CA GLN A 131 19.51 -13.48 -41.54
C GLN A 131 19.15 -12.09 -42.05
N VAL A 132 18.09 -12.01 -42.84
CA VAL A 132 17.51 -10.75 -43.30
C VAL A 132 15.99 -10.79 -43.17
N THR A 133 15.43 -9.73 -42.56
CA THR A 133 13.99 -9.51 -42.40
C THR A 133 13.60 -8.24 -43.10
N PHE A 134 12.64 -8.32 -44.01
CA PHE A 134 12.15 -7.17 -44.77
C PHE A 134 10.66 -7.28 -45.06
N GLN A 135 10.04 -6.13 -45.28
CA GLN A 135 8.63 -5.98 -45.61
C GLN A 135 8.49 -5.35 -47.00
N ARG A 136 7.55 -5.84 -47.81
CA ARG A 136 7.18 -5.25 -49.10
C ARG A 136 5.66 -5.29 -49.33
N PRO A 137 5.07 -4.35 -50.09
CA PRO A 137 3.70 -4.45 -50.55
C PRO A 137 3.48 -5.72 -51.38
N LEU A 138 2.23 -6.21 -51.41
CA LEU A 138 1.85 -7.33 -52.29
C LEU A 138 1.94 -6.97 -53.78
N VAL A 139 1.78 -5.69 -54.11
CA VAL A 139 1.84 -5.14 -55.47
C VAL A 139 2.89 -4.02 -55.51
N VAL A 140 3.93 -4.20 -56.33
CA VAL A 140 4.99 -3.20 -56.54
C VAL A 140 5.10 -2.94 -58.05
N ALA A 141 5.12 -1.67 -58.45
CA ALA A 141 5.24 -1.30 -59.86
C ALA A 141 6.61 -1.73 -60.42
N GLY A 142 6.61 -2.53 -61.49
CA GLY A 142 7.84 -3.04 -62.11
C GLY A 142 8.46 -4.26 -61.42
N ASP A 143 7.74 -4.94 -60.53
CA ASP A 143 8.18 -6.17 -59.86
C ASP A 143 7.00 -7.18 -59.73
N VAL A 144 7.27 -8.41 -59.31
CA VAL A 144 6.27 -9.50 -59.28
C VAL A 144 5.22 -9.26 -58.20
N ARG A 145 3.94 -9.37 -58.58
CA ARG A 145 2.79 -9.35 -57.66
C ARG A 145 2.69 -10.65 -56.89
N ILE A 146 2.41 -10.55 -55.59
CA ILE A 146 2.03 -11.69 -54.75
C ILE A 146 0.50 -11.77 -54.69
N ASP A 147 -0.03 -12.93 -55.10
CA ASP A 147 -1.44 -13.28 -54.99
C ASP A 147 -1.58 -14.28 -53.83
N LEU A 148 -2.32 -13.93 -52.79
CA LEU A 148 -2.44 -14.75 -51.58
C LEU A 148 -3.26 -16.03 -51.82
N ASP A 149 -4.04 -16.07 -52.90
CA ASP A 149 -4.84 -17.24 -53.27
C ASP A 149 -4.06 -18.25 -54.12
N ARG A 150 -2.80 -17.93 -54.48
CA ARG A 150 -1.93 -18.77 -55.31
C ARG A 150 -0.56 -18.97 -54.68
N PRO A 151 0.09 -20.14 -54.91
CA PRO A 151 1.48 -20.30 -54.53
C PRO A 151 2.38 -19.26 -55.20
N THR A 152 3.28 -18.67 -54.43
CA THR A 152 4.29 -17.69 -54.89
C THR A 152 5.62 -18.41 -55.12
N ILE A 153 6.32 -18.11 -56.22
CA ILE A 153 7.65 -18.68 -56.46
C ILE A 153 8.69 -17.76 -55.83
N LEU A 154 9.52 -18.33 -54.96
CA LEU A 154 10.67 -17.67 -54.36
C LEU A 154 11.95 -18.29 -54.88
N ASN A 155 12.81 -17.44 -55.45
CA ASN A 155 14.15 -17.81 -55.87
C ASN A 155 15.16 -17.30 -54.85
N TRP A 156 16.13 -18.13 -54.51
CA TRP A 156 17.18 -17.79 -53.57
C TRP A 156 18.55 -18.15 -54.12
N ALA A 157 19.56 -17.40 -53.73
CA ALA A 157 20.95 -17.65 -54.07
C ALA A 157 21.87 -17.10 -52.98
N TYR A 158 23.05 -17.70 -52.83
CA TYR A 158 24.10 -17.19 -51.95
C TYR A 158 25.47 -17.47 -52.55
N GLY A 159 26.50 -16.75 -52.11
CA GLY A 159 27.88 -16.95 -52.57
C GLY A 159 28.88 -16.85 -51.43
N HIS A 160 30.09 -17.37 -51.67
CA HIS A 160 31.23 -17.30 -50.73
C HIS A 160 32.23 -16.20 -51.11
N ASP A 161 32.12 -15.63 -52.33
CA ASP A 161 32.97 -14.56 -52.84
C ASP A 161 32.37 -13.16 -52.56
N ALA A 162 33.17 -12.10 -52.68
CA ALA A 162 32.69 -10.74 -52.44
C ALA A 162 31.58 -10.32 -53.43
N TRP A 163 30.46 -9.78 -52.92
CA TRP A 163 29.34 -9.33 -53.76
C TRP A 163 29.70 -8.07 -54.58
N PRO A 164 29.32 -7.99 -55.88
CA PRO A 164 28.59 -8.99 -56.66
C PRO A 164 29.50 -10.09 -57.23
N SER A 165 29.07 -11.34 -57.11
CA SER A 165 29.78 -12.53 -57.60
C SER A 165 28.81 -13.54 -58.21
N TYR A 166 29.33 -14.58 -58.86
CA TYR A 166 28.55 -15.78 -59.12
C TYR A 166 28.12 -16.43 -57.79
N HIS A 167 26.94 -17.07 -57.79
CA HIS A 167 26.43 -17.78 -56.62
C HIS A 167 27.16 -19.12 -56.43
N GLN A 168 27.35 -19.52 -55.19
CA GLN A 168 27.83 -20.85 -54.83
C GLN A 168 26.72 -21.89 -55.00
N ASP A 169 25.50 -21.55 -54.59
CA ASP A 169 24.32 -22.38 -54.79
C ASP A 169 23.06 -21.51 -54.99
N ARG A 170 22.04 -22.10 -55.60
CA ARG A 170 20.77 -21.45 -55.93
C ARG A 170 19.61 -22.43 -55.87
N GLY A 171 18.41 -21.93 -55.60
CA GLY A 171 17.21 -22.76 -55.67
C GLY A 171 15.93 -21.96 -55.90
N SER A 172 14.86 -22.69 -56.20
CA SER A 172 13.52 -22.14 -56.40
C SER A 172 12.50 -23.01 -55.69
N ALA A 173 11.53 -22.39 -55.02
CA ALA A 173 10.45 -23.10 -54.34
C ALA A 173 9.12 -22.38 -54.54
N SER A 174 8.06 -23.14 -54.81
CA SER A 174 6.69 -22.65 -54.81
C SER A 174 6.13 -22.76 -53.40
N VAL A 175 5.81 -21.61 -52.78
CA VAL A 175 5.40 -21.53 -51.39
C VAL A 175 4.05 -20.83 -51.25
N ARG A 176 3.25 -21.26 -50.27
CA ARG A 176 2.09 -20.46 -49.83
C ARG A 176 2.54 -19.46 -48.79
N ILE A 177 2.12 -18.21 -48.96
CA ILE A 177 2.39 -17.14 -48.00
C ILE A 177 1.39 -17.25 -46.86
N ASP A 178 1.86 -17.34 -45.61
CA ASP A 178 0.97 -17.46 -44.46
C ASP A 178 0.14 -16.16 -44.33
N THR A 179 -1.19 -16.27 -44.33
CA THR A 179 -2.10 -15.13 -44.19
C THR A 179 -2.63 -15.01 -42.77
N VAL A 180 -3.06 -13.81 -42.39
CA VAL A 180 -3.85 -13.64 -41.17
C VAL A 180 -5.24 -14.26 -41.42
N ILE A 181 -5.41 -15.54 -41.02
CA ILE A 181 -6.64 -16.30 -40.67
C ILE A 181 -6.72 -17.68 -41.37
N GLU A 182 -6.36 -18.74 -40.64
CA GLU A 182 -7.14 -19.98 -40.53
C GLU A 182 -7.30 -20.27 -39.03
N ALA A 183 -8.53 -20.45 -38.54
CA ALA A 183 -8.79 -20.71 -37.13
C ALA A 183 -8.18 -22.07 -36.70
N PRO A 184 -7.46 -22.15 -35.57
CA PRO A 184 -6.92 -23.42 -35.07
C PRO A 184 -8.05 -24.44 -34.83
N SER A 185 -7.83 -25.71 -35.18
CA SER A 185 -8.80 -26.80 -34.95
C SER A 185 -9.17 -26.94 -33.47
N LEU A 186 -10.46 -27.17 -33.19
CA LEU A 186 -10.98 -27.40 -31.83
C LEU A 186 -10.37 -28.65 -31.21
N CYS A 187 -10.22 -29.73 -31.98
CA CYS A 187 -9.63 -30.99 -31.52
C CYS A 187 -8.14 -30.88 -31.18
N ALA A 188 -7.43 -29.93 -31.80
CA ALA A 188 -6.03 -29.63 -31.51
C ALA A 188 -5.86 -28.69 -30.31
N SER A 189 -6.97 -28.14 -29.78
CA SER A 189 -6.88 -27.06 -28.81
C SER A 189 -6.41 -27.56 -27.43
N PRO A 190 -5.59 -26.77 -26.71
CA PRO A 190 -5.24 -27.08 -25.32
C PRO A 190 -6.47 -27.22 -24.42
N THR A 191 -7.55 -26.51 -24.73
CA THR A 191 -8.83 -26.59 -24.03
C THR A 191 -9.45 -27.98 -24.17
N PHE A 192 -9.48 -28.54 -25.38
CA PHE A 192 -10.00 -29.89 -25.63
C PHE A 192 -9.12 -30.97 -25.02
N ALA A 193 -7.80 -30.79 -25.06
CA ALA A 193 -6.86 -31.71 -24.43
C ALA A 193 -7.05 -31.80 -22.91
N ALA A 194 -7.40 -30.69 -22.26
CA ALA A 194 -7.58 -30.60 -20.80
C ALA A 194 -8.95 -31.06 -20.27
N LEU A 195 -9.93 -31.34 -21.15
CA LEU A 195 -11.25 -31.81 -20.72
C LEU A 195 -11.20 -33.25 -20.18
N PRO A 196 -11.88 -33.54 -19.05
CA PRO A 196 -11.99 -34.90 -18.53
C PRO A 196 -12.85 -35.77 -19.44
N LEU A 197 -12.56 -37.07 -19.44
CA LEU A 197 -13.44 -38.08 -20.03
C LEU A 197 -14.64 -38.33 -19.11
N LEU A 198 -15.85 -38.34 -19.67
CA LEU A 198 -17.10 -38.63 -18.98
C LEU A 198 -17.68 -39.94 -19.50
N THR A 199 -18.40 -40.68 -18.67
CA THR A 199 -19.12 -41.88 -19.13
C THR A 199 -20.35 -41.48 -19.95
N LEU A 200 -20.55 -42.10 -21.11
CA LEU A 200 -21.68 -41.83 -22.00
C LEU A 200 -22.91 -42.63 -21.54
N GLY A 201 -23.75 -42.04 -20.70
CA GLY A 201 -24.92 -42.73 -20.12
C GLY A 201 -24.50 -43.93 -19.26
N GLU A 202 -25.19 -45.07 -19.41
CA GLU A 202 -24.84 -46.34 -18.74
C GLU A 202 -23.90 -47.23 -19.59
N SER A 203 -23.24 -46.67 -20.61
CA SER A 203 -22.43 -47.43 -21.57
C SER A 203 -20.97 -47.66 -21.11
N PRO A 204 -20.25 -48.62 -21.74
CA PRO A 204 -18.79 -48.77 -21.57
C PRO A 204 -17.97 -47.71 -22.34
N ILE A 205 -18.62 -46.70 -22.94
CA ILE A 205 -17.98 -45.67 -23.74
C ILE A 205 -17.69 -44.44 -22.88
N GLN A 206 -16.46 -43.98 -22.89
CA GLN A 206 -16.07 -42.68 -22.35
C GLN A 206 -16.01 -41.65 -23.48
N TYR A 207 -16.42 -40.42 -23.21
CA TYR A 207 -16.47 -39.36 -24.22
C TYR A 207 -16.10 -37.99 -23.68
N LYS A 208 -15.70 -37.09 -24.57
CA LYS A 208 -15.60 -35.64 -24.31
C LYS A 208 -15.88 -34.85 -25.58
N THR A 209 -16.44 -33.67 -25.43
CA THR A 209 -16.80 -32.79 -26.55
C THR A 209 -16.33 -31.36 -26.30
N LEU A 210 -16.03 -30.62 -27.37
CA LEU A 210 -15.83 -29.17 -27.31
C LEU A 210 -16.37 -28.51 -28.58
N ALA A 211 -17.34 -27.62 -28.43
CA ALA A 211 -18.00 -26.92 -29.52
C ALA A 211 -17.77 -25.41 -29.48
N ASN A 212 -17.45 -24.75 -30.58
CA ASN A 212 -17.55 -23.28 -30.68
C ASN A 212 -18.88 -22.88 -31.34
N ASP A 213 -18.98 -21.67 -31.89
CA ASP A 213 -20.21 -21.19 -32.52
C ASP A 213 -20.44 -21.78 -33.93
N GLU A 214 -19.49 -22.55 -34.48
CA GLU A 214 -19.57 -23.10 -35.84
C GLU A 214 -19.37 -24.63 -35.91
N ARG A 215 -18.57 -25.20 -35.02
CA ARG A 215 -18.05 -26.57 -35.10
C ARG A 215 -18.00 -27.24 -33.74
N ILE A 216 -17.97 -28.57 -33.73
CA ILE A 216 -17.78 -29.41 -32.56
C ILE A 216 -16.68 -30.45 -32.79
N CYS A 217 -15.82 -30.61 -31.80
CA CYS A 217 -14.93 -31.75 -31.68
C CYS A 217 -15.56 -32.80 -30.75
N ILE A 218 -15.57 -34.06 -31.19
CA ILE A 218 -16.08 -35.21 -30.43
C ILE A 218 -14.96 -36.24 -30.33
N HIS A 219 -14.71 -36.72 -29.12
CA HIS A 219 -13.82 -37.84 -28.84
C HIS A 219 -14.55 -38.90 -28.03
N ALA A 220 -14.37 -40.16 -28.39
CA ALA A 220 -14.89 -41.31 -27.66
C ALA A 220 -13.88 -42.45 -27.59
N GLU A 221 -13.88 -43.14 -26.45
CA GLU A 221 -13.09 -44.33 -26.15
C GLU A 221 -14.02 -45.46 -25.72
N LEU A 222 -13.99 -46.58 -26.43
CA LEU A 222 -14.69 -47.81 -26.06
C LEU A 222 -13.68 -48.79 -25.46
N HIS A 223 -13.90 -49.19 -24.21
CA HIS A 223 -13.06 -50.16 -23.50
C HIS A 223 -13.65 -51.58 -23.59
N ASP A 224 -13.55 -52.19 -24.76
CA ASP A 224 -13.98 -53.58 -24.99
C ASP A 224 -12.95 -54.30 -25.91
N PRO A 225 -12.21 -55.30 -25.40
CA PRO A 225 -11.25 -56.07 -26.19
C PRO A 225 -11.84 -56.86 -27.36
N GLN A 226 -13.14 -57.13 -27.35
CA GLN A 226 -13.83 -57.89 -28.39
C GLN A 226 -14.46 -56.99 -29.46
N ALA A 227 -14.48 -55.67 -29.26
CA ALA A 227 -15.06 -54.73 -30.21
C ALA A 227 -14.26 -54.65 -31.52
N THR A 228 -14.99 -54.81 -32.63
CA THR A 228 -14.49 -54.67 -34.00
C THR A 228 -14.91 -53.34 -34.63
N TRP A 229 -15.98 -52.72 -34.14
CA TRP A 229 -16.41 -51.40 -34.60
C TRP A 229 -17.12 -50.59 -33.52
N LEU A 230 -17.02 -49.26 -33.61
CA LEU A 230 -17.70 -48.28 -32.76
C LEU A 230 -18.41 -47.25 -33.65
N GLY A 231 -19.69 -46.99 -33.37
CA GLY A 231 -20.52 -46.02 -34.06
C GLY A 231 -21.13 -44.97 -33.11
N LEU A 232 -21.09 -43.71 -33.53
CA LEU A 232 -21.71 -42.58 -32.83
C LEU A 232 -22.59 -41.78 -33.78
N ALA A 233 -23.80 -41.43 -33.34
CA ALA A 233 -24.74 -40.64 -34.10
C ALA A 233 -25.35 -39.53 -33.25
N VAL A 234 -25.35 -38.31 -33.78
CA VAL A 234 -26.15 -37.21 -33.22
C VAL A 234 -27.58 -37.41 -33.70
N SER A 235 -28.55 -37.34 -32.80
CA SER A 235 -29.95 -37.60 -33.13
C SER A 235 -30.91 -36.59 -32.51
N ASN A 236 -32.10 -36.49 -33.09
CA ASN A 236 -33.24 -35.77 -32.53
C ASN A 236 -34.10 -36.64 -31.60
N SER A 237 -33.86 -37.96 -31.57
CA SER A 237 -34.59 -38.93 -30.76
C SER A 237 -33.67 -40.02 -30.20
N THR A 238 -34.16 -40.74 -29.18
CA THR A 238 -33.43 -41.87 -28.57
C THR A 238 -33.48 -43.15 -29.40
N ASN A 239 -34.15 -43.16 -30.57
CA ASN A 239 -34.17 -44.29 -31.49
C ASN A 239 -32.91 -44.35 -32.34
N MET A 240 -32.37 -45.55 -32.59
CA MET A 240 -31.18 -45.74 -33.43
C MET A 240 -31.42 -45.39 -34.91
N VAL A 241 -32.60 -45.72 -35.42
CA VAL A 241 -33.05 -45.41 -36.78
C VAL A 241 -34.22 -44.43 -36.66
N ASN A 242 -34.15 -43.32 -37.37
CA ASN A 242 -35.09 -42.19 -37.26
C ASN A 242 -35.83 -41.94 -38.58
N ASP A 243 -36.94 -41.20 -38.52
CA ASP A 243 -37.62 -40.65 -39.69
C ASP A 243 -37.79 -39.13 -39.50
N PRO A 244 -37.08 -38.28 -40.25
CA PRO A 244 -36.04 -38.61 -41.24
C PRO A 244 -34.81 -39.28 -40.60
N PHE A 245 -34.11 -40.11 -41.38
CA PHE A 245 -32.96 -40.88 -40.89
C PHE A 245 -31.76 -39.99 -40.59
N ASN A 246 -31.04 -40.30 -39.52
CA ASN A 246 -29.78 -39.66 -39.13
C ASN A 246 -28.56 -40.41 -39.68
N ASN A 247 -27.37 -39.83 -39.53
CA ASN A 247 -26.10 -40.42 -39.90
C ASN A 247 -25.28 -40.79 -38.66
N ALA A 248 -24.43 -41.81 -38.79
CA ALA A 248 -23.48 -42.23 -37.78
C ALA A 248 -22.05 -42.16 -38.32
N VAL A 249 -21.12 -41.72 -37.50
CA VAL A 249 -19.69 -41.86 -37.75
C VAL A 249 -19.25 -43.20 -37.17
N VAL A 250 -18.75 -44.08 -38.02
CA VAL A 250 -18.35 -45.44 -37.64
C VAL A 250 -16.87 -45.65 -37.89
N PHE A 251 -16.19 -46.22 -36.90
CA PHE A 251 -14.81 -46.68 -37.00
C PHE A 251 -14.76 -48.20 -36.86
N ASP A 252 -14.26 -48.89 -37.89
CA ASP A 252 -14.20 -50.36 -38.00
C ASP A 252 -12.84 -50.96 -37.54
N GLY A 253 -12.02 -50.15 -36.86
CA GLY A 253 -10.70 -50.55 -36.37
C GLY A 253 -9.61 -50.66 -37.44
N LYS A 254 -9.94 -50.62 -38.74
CA LYS A 254 -8.99 -50.84 -39.85
C LYS A 254 -8.90 -49.65 -40.80
N ASN A 255 -10.04 -49.07 -41.15
CA ASN A 255 -10.17 -47.98 -42.11
C ASN A 255 -10.37 -46.64 -41.39
N ALA A 256 -10.21 -45.55 -42.12
CA ALA A 256 -10.53 -44.23 -41.60
C ALA A 256 -12.02 -44.17 -41.19
N PRO A 257 -12.35 -43.53 -40.06
CA PRO A 257 -13.73 -43.35 -39.63
C PRO A 257 -14.57 -42.71 -40.74
N THR A 258 -15.75 -43.26 -40.97
CA THR A 258 -16.59 -42.93 -42.13
C THR A 258 -18.04 -42.69 -41.70
N ALA A 259 -18.71 -41.70 -42.31
CA ALA A 259 -20.14 -41.46 -42.09
C ALA A 259 -21.03 -42.40 -42.92
N TYR A 260 -22.02 -43.01 -42.27
CA TYR A 260 -23.06 -43.84 -42.87
C TYR A 260 -24.45 -43.26 -42.55
N ALA A 261 -25.36 -43.26 -43.52
CA ALA A 261 -26.78 -42.99 -43.31
C ALA A 261 -27.48 -44.24 -42.76
N LEU A 262 -28.31 -44.08 -41.73
CA LEU A 262 -29.01 -45.16 -41.05
C LEU A 262 -30.43 -45.32 -41.62
N THR A 263 -30.59 -45.88 -42.82
CA THR A 263 -31.89 -45.89 -43.53
C THR A 263 -32.83 -47.04 -43.16
N GLY A 264 -32.42 -47.93 -42.24
CA GLY A 264 -33.14 -49.15 -41.88
C GLY A 264 -32.42 -49.93 -40.78
N PHE A 265 -33.00 -51.05 -40.34
CA PHE A 265 -32.50 -51.81 -39.18
C PHE A 265 -31.45 -52.87 -39.53
N ASP A 266 -31.46 -53.37 -40.76
CA ASP A 266 -30.52 -54.39 -41.22
C ASP A 266 -29.21 -53.79 -41.74
N PRO A 267 -28.07 -54.52 -41.68
CA PRO A 267 -26.76 -54.01 -42.11
C PRO A 267 -26.71 -53.48 -43.56
N GLU A 268 -27.56 -54.00 -44.45
CA GLU A 268 -27.66 -53.54 -45.84
C GLU A 268 -28.18 -52.10 -45.98
N PHE A 269 -28.85 -51.57 -44.95
CA PHE A 269 -29.36 -50.20 -44.90
C PHE A 269 -28.38 -49.20 -44.27
N MET A 270 -27.14 -49.62 -43.96
CA MET A 270 -26.05 -48.74 -43.54
C MET A 270 -25.32 -48.20 -44.76
N LEU A 271 -25.86 -47.14 -45.37
CA LEU A 271 -25.38 -46.62 -46.65
C LEU A 271 -24.26 -45.60 -46.44
N ARG A 272 -23.07 -45.87 -46.99
CA ARG A 272 -21.92 -44.94 -46.91
C ARG A 272 -22.25 -43.60 -47.58
N LEU A 273 -22.03 -42.48 -46.89
CA LEU A 273 -22.21 -41.15 -47.48
C LEU A 273 -21.15 -40.89 -48.56
N VAL A 274 -21.57 -40.35 -49.72
CA VAL A 274 -20.66 -40.03 -50.83
C VAL A 274 -19.76 -38.85 -50.47
N ASP A 275 -20.30 -37.86 -49.78
CA ASP A 275 -19.56 -36.70 -49.28
C ASP A 275 -19.12 -36.92 -47.83
N GLN A 276 -17.81 -36.98 -47.61
CA GLN A 276 -17.18 -37.10 -46.29
C GLN A 276 -16.51 -35.78 -45.85
N SER A 277 -16.59 -34.71 -46.65
CA SER A 277 -15.90 -33.43 -46.42
C SER A 277 -16.36 -32.69 -45.16
N HIS A 278 -17.56 -33.03 -44.66
CA HIS A 278 -18.12 -32.51 -43.41
C HIS A 278 -17.47 -33.10 -42.15
N LEU A 279 -16.64 -34.14 -42.28
CA LEU A 279 -15.89 -34.77 -41.20
C LEU A 279 -14.39 -34.51 -41.34
N ARG A 280 -13.79 -33.94 -40.31
CA ARG A 280 -12.34 -33.82 -40.17
C ARG A 280 -11.86 -34.80 -39.10
N ILE A 281 -11.27 -35.91 -39.52
CA ILE A 281 -10.73 -36.92 -38.60
C ILE A 281 -9.41 -36.44 -38.00
N PHE A 282 -9.30 -36.51 -36.67
CA PHE A 282 -8.13 -36.03 -35.93
C PHE A 282 -7.29 -37.18 -35.37
N ALA A 283 -7.95 -38.21 -34.84
CA ALA A 283 -7.30 -39.42 -34.37
C ALA A 283 -8.29 -40.59 -34.44
N ALA A 284 -7.82 -41.77 -34.82
CA ALA A 284 -8.57 -43.01 -34.69
C ALA A 284 -7.57 -44.16 -34.51
N SER A 285 -7.80 -45.04 -33.54
CA SER A 285 -6.98 -46.23 -33.37
C SER A 285 -7.72 -47.30 -32.57
N SER A 286 -7.38 -48.56 -32.81
CA SER A 286 -7.77 -49.69 -31.96
C SER A 286 -6.51 -50.35 -31.44
N VAL A 287 -6.20 -50.17 -30.16
CA VAL A 287 -4.96 -50.69 -29.52
C VAL A 287 -5.30 -51.21 -28.13
N ASN A 288 -4.81 -52.40 -27.77
CA ASN A 288 -4.97 -53.02 -26.45
C ASN A 288 -6.42 -53.12 -25.95
N GLY A 289 -7.37 -53.36 -26.86
CA GLY A 289 -8.79 -53.47 -26.52
C GLY A 289 -9.47 -52.13 -26.21
N VAL A 290 -8.87 -51.01 -26.62
CA VAL A 290 -9.50 -49.68 -26.60
C VAL A 290 -9.64 -49.16 -28.03
N MET A 291 -10.88 -48.96 -28.48
CA MET A 291 -11.18 -48.28 -29.73
C MET A 291 -11.41 -46.80 -29.45
N GLN A 292 -10.56 -45.94 -29.99
CA GLN A 292 -10.70 -44.49 -29.88
C GLN A 292 -11.00 -43.83 -31.23
N LEU A 293 -11.87 -42.83 -31.18
CA LEU A 293 -12.32 -42.04 -32.33
C LEU A 293 -12.41 -40.56 -31.94
N THR A 294 -11.69 -39.70 -32.67
CA THR A 294 -11.71 -38.23 -32.54
C THR A 294 -11.96 -37.58 -33.89
N TYR A 295 -13.03 -36.79 -34.00
CA TYR A 295 -13.37 -36.07 -35.21
C TYR A 295 -14.00 -34.69 -34.92
N GLU A 296 -13.83 -33.77 -35.86
CA GLU A 296 -14.43 -32.44 -35.87
C GLU A 296 -15.50 -32.38 -36.99
N ARG A 297 -16.65 -31.76 -36.69
CA ARG A 297 -17.73 -31.52 -37.65
C ARG A 297 -18.41 -30.16 -37.44
N SER A 298 -19.17 -29.70 -38.42
CA SER A 298 -20.03 -28.50 -38.29
C SER A 298 -21.17 -28.72 -37.30
N LEU A 299 -21.60 -27.65 -36.61
CA LEU A 299 -22.83 -27.63 -35.82
C LEU A 299 -24.07 -27.61 -36.71
N ALA A 300 -24.00 -26.95 -37.87
CA ALA A 300 -25.07 -27.00 -38.85
C ALA A 300 -25.13 -28.38 -39.51
N ALA A 301 -26.34 -28.88 -39.78
CA ALA A 301 -26.52 -30.08 -40.59
C ALA A 301 -26.01 -29.82 -42.01
N VAL A 302 -25.10 -30.67 -42.49
CA VAL A 302 -24.47 -30.50 -43.83
C VAL A 302 -25.09 -31.42 -44.88
N ALA A 303 -25.87 -32.42 -44.45
CA ALA A 303 -26.61 -33.34 -45.32
C ALA A 303 -28.06 -33.52 -44.83
N SER A 304 -28.95 -34.02 -45.70
CA SER A 304 -30.35 -34.31 -45.35
C SER A 304 -30.51 -35.38 -44.28
N SER A 305 -29.49 -36.22 -44.11
CA SER A 305 -29.41 -37.26 -43.08
C SER A 305 -28.63 -36.82 -41.84
N ASP A 306 -28.26 -35.55 -41.74
CA ASP A 306 -27.46 -35.03 -40.64
C ASP A 306 -28.33 -34.19 -39.69
N VAL A 307 -28.02 -34.20 -38.39
CA VAL A 307 -28.78 -33.50 -37.37
C VAL A 307 -28.00 -32.28 -36.88
N ALA A 308 -28.63 -31.10 -36.95
CA ALA A 308 -28.02 -29.86 -36.48
C ALA A 308 -27.91 -29.87 -34.94
N ILE A 309 -26.77 -29.41 -34.43
CA ILE A 309 -26.46 -29.33 -33.00
C ILE A 309 -26.67 -27.89 -32.54
N ASP A 310 -27.56 -27.73 -31.56
CA ASP A 310 -27.77 -26.46 -30.89
C ASP A 310 -27.09 -26.49 -29.52
N VAL A 311 -25.92 -25.86 -29.45
CA VAL A 311 -25.09 -25.76 -28.24
C VAL A 311 -25.72 -24.93 -27.12
N THR A 312 -26.85 -24.24 -27.37
CA THR A 312 -27.60 -23.51 -26.34
C THR A 312 -28.64 -24.39 -25.63
N ARG A 313 -28.97 -25.54 -26.21
CA ARG A 313 -29.91 -26.51 -25.63
C ARG A 313 -29.15 -27.52 -24.76
N PRO A 314 -29.60 -27.80 -23.52
CA PRO A 314 -28.90 -28.67 -22.59
C PRO A 314 -29.03 -30.18 -22.91
N ASP A 315 -29.71 -30.55 -23.99
CA ASP A 315 -30.24 -31.90 -24.18
C ASP A 315 -29.88 -32.56 -25.54
N THR A 316 -28.63 -32.37 -26.02
CA THR A 316 -28.15 -33.06 -27.24
C THR A 316 -28.16 -34.57 -27.04
N ILE A 317 -28.78 -35.32 -27.97
CA ILE A 317 -28.87 -36.78 -27.90
C ILE A 317 -27.74 -37.41 -28.73
N LEU A 318 -26.92 -38.24 -28.08
CA LEU A 318 -25.95 -39.10 -28.74
C LEU A 318 -26.42 -40.55 -28.65
N ASN A 319 -26.66 -41.14 -29.81
CA ASN A 319 -26.88 -42.56 -29.96
C ASN A 319 -25.55 -43.24 -30.24
N TRP A 320 -25.34 -44.40 -29.63
CA TRP A 320 -24.11 -45.15 -29.72
C TRP A 320 -24.40 -46.63 -29.94
N ALA A 321 -23.50 -47.30 -30.65
CA ALA A 321 -23.51 -48.74 -30.83
C ALA A 321 -22.10 -49.27 -31.10
N TYR A 322 -21.87 -50.52 -30.75
CA TYR A 322 -20.63 -51.23 -31.08
C TYR A 322 -20.93 -52.70 -31.34
N GLY A 323 -20.02 -53.41 -32.02
CA GLY A 323 -20.19 -54.84 -32.30
C GLY A 323 -18.87 -55.61 -32.26
N HIS A 324 -18.99 -56.93 -32.23
CA HIS A 324 -17.86 -57.87 -32.18
C HIS A 324 -17.61 -58.56 -33.54
N ASP A 325 -18.52 -58.38 -34.51
CA ASP A 325 -18.40 -58.89 -35.88
C ASP A 325 -17.92 -57.80 -36.85
N ALA A 326 -17.37 -58.16 -38.01
CA ALA A 326 -16.88 -57.17 -38.98
C ALA A 326 -18.00 -56.22 -39.47
N TRP A 327 -17.73 -54.91 -39.48
CA TRP A 327 -18.67 -53.89 -39.95
C TRP A 327 -18.91 -54.00 -41.48
N PRO A 328 -20.16 -53.82 -41.98
CA PRO A 328 -21.40 -53.62 -41.23
C PRO A 328 -21.99 -54.94 -40.69
N SER A 329 -22.40 -54.93 -39.42
CA SER A 329 -23.00 -56.07 -38.72
C SER A 329 -24.04 -55.58 -37.70
N TYR A 330 -24.80 -56.49 -37.11
CA TYR A 330 -25.63 -56.15 -35.96
C TYR A 330 -24.75 -55.76 -34.77
N HIS A 331 -25.21 -54.80 -33.96
CA HIS A 331 -24.49 -54.36 -32.77
C HIS A 331 -24.58 -55.41 -31.65
N GLN A 332 -23.52 -55.50 -30.85
CA GLN A 332 -23.54 -56.25 -29.60
C GLN A 332 -24.35 -55.52 -28.53
N ASP A 333 -24.17 -54.20 -28.43
CA ASP A 333 -24.94 -53.33 -27.55
C ASP A 333 -25.17 -51.95 -28.19
N ARG A 334 -26.22 -51.26 -27.72
CA ARG A 334 -26.64 -49.95 -28.20
C ARG A 334 -27.26 -49.13 -27.07
N GLY A 335 -27.23 -47.82 -27.20
CA GLY A 335 -27.98 -46.95 -26.31
C GLY A 335 -28.03 -45.51 -26.75
N SER A 336 -28.61 -44.68 -25.89
CA SER A 336 -28.80 -43.26 -26.11
C SER A 336 -28.53 -42.50 -24.82
N ALA A 337 -27.86 -41.35 -24.91
CA ALA A 337 -27.59 -40.49 -23.78
C ALA A 337 -27.85 -39.03 -24.13
N ARG A 338 -28.44 -38.28 -23.19
CA ARG A 338 -28.50 -36.81 -23.26
C ARG A 338 -27.22 -36.25 -22.67
N VAL A 339 -26.47 -35.51 -23.48
CA VAL A 339 -25.14 -35.02 -23.12
C VAL A 339 -25.11 -33.50 -23.11
N ALA A 340 -24.48 -32.94 -22.07
CA ALA A 340 -24.08 -31.54 -22.08
C ALA A 340 -22.82 -31.40 -22.93
N LEU A 341 -22.83 -30.45 -23.88
CA LEU A 341 -21.69 -30.17 -24.75
C LEU A 341 -20.82 -29.08 -24.13
N ALA A 342 -19.50 -29.32 -24.01
CA ALA A 342 -18.61 -28.27 -23.54
C ALA A 342 -18.45 -27.21 -24.64
N ARG A 343 -18.47 -25.92 -24.30
CA ARG A 343 -18.44 -24.83 -25.29
C ARG A 343 -17.13 -24.02 -25.23
N SER A 344 -16.46 -23.92 -26.37
CA SER A 344 -15.37 -22.99 -26.68
C SER A 344 -15.96 -21.71 -27.28
N VAL A 345 -16.38 -20.76 -26.45
CA VAL A 345 -16.84 -19.45 -26.94
C VAL A 345 -15.67 -18.74 -27.65
N VAL A 346 -15.72 -18.62 -28.98
CA VAL A 346 -14.74 -17.83 -29.75
C VAL A 346 -15.26 -16.40 -29.78
N GLY A 347 -15.01 -15.73 -28.65
CA GLY A 347 -15.47 -14.39 -28.37
C GLY A 347 -15.31 -14.15 -26.88
N SER A 348 -14.06 -13.99 -26.45
CA SER A 348 -13.57 -14.11 -25.06
C SER A 348 -13.49 -15.56 -24.58
N THR A 349 -12.27 -16.05 -24.35
CA THR A 349 -12.07 -17.12 -23.39
C THR A 349 -12.78 -16.71 -22.10
N SER A 350 -13.82 -17.43 -21.68
CA SER A 350 -14.48 -17.13 -20.40
C SER A 350 -13.41 -16.96 -19.34
N LEU A 351 -13.47 -15.84 -18.61
CA LEU A 351 -12.51 -15.55 -17.56
C LEU A 351 -12.49 -16.68 -16.53
N CYS A 352 -13.63 -17.34 -16.32
CA CYS A 352 -13.78 -18.51 -15.48
C CYS A 352 -13.04 -19.75 -16.00
N ALA A 353 -12.92 -19.93 -17.31
CA ALA A 353 -12.15 -21.03 -17.90
C ALA A 353 -10.63 -20.80 -17.85
N SER A 354 -10.20 -19.58 -17.52
CA SER A 354 -8.78 -19.23 -17.56
C SER A 354 -7.95 -19.99 -16.52
N LYS A 355 -6.69 -20.31 -16.82
CA LYS A 355 -5.76 -20.94 -15.86
C LYS A 355 -5.54 -20.06 -14.62
N TRP A 356 -5.59 -18.73 -14.78
CA TRP A 356 -5.50 -17.78 -13.68
C TRP A 356 -6.68 -17.91 -12.72
N PHE A 357 -7.90 -18.15 -13.23
CA PHE A 357 -9.04 -18.44 -12.38
C PHE A 357 -8.92 -19.86 -11.83
N GLN A 358 -8.92 -20.89 -12.67
CA GLN A 358 -9.00 -22.30 -12.24
C GLN A 358 -7.88 -22.67 -11.26
N HIS A 359 -6.63 -22.29 -11.53
CA HIS A 359 -5.46 -22.69 -10.75
C HIS A 359 -4.75 -21.53 -10.03
N GLY A 360 -4.89 -20.29 -10.53
CA GLY A 360 -4.14 -19.13 -10.01
C GLY A 360 -4.79 -18.43 -8.80
N ARG A 361 -6.08 -18.62 -8.54
CA ARG A 361 -6.79 -18.02 -7.40
C ARG A 361 -7.24 -19.10 -6.41
N LYS A 362 -7.09 -18.83 -5.12
CA LYS A 362 -7.53 -19.73 -4.04
C LYS A 362 -8.90 -19.28 -3.51
N LEU A 363 -9.69 -20.24 -3.03
CA LEU A 363 -10.91 -19.98 -2.28
C LEU A 363 -10.57 -19.24 -0.98
N GLN A 364 -11.36 -18.22 -0.67
CA GLN A 364 -11.25 -17.41 0.54
C GLN A 364 -12.55 -17.52 1.33
N PRO A 365 -12.51 -17.59 2.67
CA PRO A 365 -13.70 -17.53 3.51
C PRO A 365 -14.50 -16.25 3.22
N LEU A 366 -15.78 -16.41 2.89
CA LEU A 366 -16.73 -15.30 2.74
C LEU A 366 -17.53 -15.10 4.03
N ASP A 367 -17.78 -16.16 4.79
CA ASP A 367 -18.43 -16.13 6.09
C ASP A 367 -17.41 -16.32 7.25
N PRO A 368 -17.74 -15.90 8.49
CA PRO A 368 -16.86 -16.07 9.64
C PRO A 368 -16.54 -17.53 10.00
N SER A 369 -17.42 -18.48 9.65
CA SER A 369 -17.21 -19.91 9.95
C SER A 369 -16.39 -20.64 8.88
N GLY A 370 -16.14 -19.99 7.74
CA GLY A 370 -15.37 -20.54 6.61
C GLY A 370 -16.08 -21.63 5.82
N ARG A 371 -17.38 -21.83 6.06
CA ARG A 371 -18.24 -22.80 5.36
C ARG A 371 -18.62 -22.31 3.97
N LEU A 372 -18.83 -21.01 3.81
CA LEU A 372 -19.07 -20.35 2.55
C LEU A 372 -17.78 -19.67 2.09
N GLN A 373 -17.27 -20.11 0.96
CA GLN A 373 -16.04 -19.61 0.38
C GLN A 373 -16.30 -18.98 -0.97
N ILE A 374 -15.54 -17.95 -1.30
CA ILE A 374 -15.60 -17.27 -2.57
C ILE A 374 -14.23 -17.26 -3.25
N LYS A 375 -14.24 -17.27 -4.57
CA LYS A 375 -13.07 -17.06 -5.41
C LYS A 375 -13.47 -16.20 -6.59
N HIS A 376 -12.71 -15.15 -6.86
CA HIS A 376 -13.00 -14.21 -7.94
C HIS A 376 -11.76 -13.81 -8.73
N LEU A 377 -11.96 -13.39 -9.99
CA LEU A 377 -10.94 -12.82 -10.87
C LEU A 377 -11.59 -11.76 -11.76
N VAL A 378 -10.90 -10.63 -11.99
CA VAL A 378 -11.31 -9.60 -12.94
C VAL A 378 -10.27 -9.44 -14.03
N TYR A 379 -10.73 -9.38 -15.28
CA TYR A 379 -9.90 -9.10 -16.44
C TYR A 379 -10.78 -8.59 -17.57
N ASP A 380 -10.30 -7.58 -18.31
CA ASP A 380 -10.93 -7.08 -19.54
C ASP A 380 -12.43 -6.76 -19.42
N GLY A 381 -12.82 -6.02 -18.37
CA GLY A 381 -14.22 -5.62 -18.16
C GLY A 381 -15.16 -6.74 -17.71
N GLN A 382 -14.63 -7.92 -17.37
CA GLN A 382 -15.36 -9.09 -16.89
C GLN A 382 -14.93 -9.49 -15.48
N ALA A 383 -15.85 -10.02 -14.68
CA ALA A 383 -15.61 -10.66 -13.40
C ALA A 383 -16.07 -12.11 -13.44
N CYS A 384 -15.20 -13.04 -13.06
CA CYS A 384 -15.56 -14.42 -12.77
C CYS A 384 -15.65 -14.61 -11.26
N ILE A 385 -16.72 -15.25 -10.78
CA ILE A 385 -17.01 -15.49 -9.37
C ILE A 385 -17.42 -16.96 -9.19
N GLN A 386 -16.78 -17.65 -8.24
CA GLN A 386 -17.13 -18.98 -7.78
C GLN A 386 -17.49 -18.91 -6.30
N LEU A 387 -18.60 -19.56 -5.93
CA LEU A 387 -19.01 -19.78 -4.56
C LEU A 387 -18.99 -21.27 -4.24
N VAL A 388 -18.54 -21.61 -3.04
CA VAL A 388 -18.51 -22.97 -2.52
C VAL A 388 -19.07 -22.95 -1.11
N LEU A 389 -20.17 -23.66 -0.89
CA LEU A 389 -20.79 -23.86 0.42
C LEU A 389 -20.59 -25.31 0.85
N SER A 390 -19.91 -25.51 1.98
CA SER A 390 -19.75 -26.82 2.61
C SER A 390 -20.72 -26.97 3.78
N ASP A 391 -21.99 -27.23 3.47
CA ASP A 391 -23.04 -27.52 4.44
C ASP A 391 -24.02 -28.54 3.85
N ALA A 392 -24.00 -29.77 4.38
CA ALA A 392 -24.85 -30.86 3.91
C ALA A 392 -26.35 -30.65 4.18
N LYS A 393 -26.72 -29.69 5.03
CA LYS A 393 -28.13 -29.34 5.32
C LYS A 393 -28.66 -28.20 4.46
N ALA A 394 -27.79 -27.53 3.70
CA ALA A 394 -28.22 -26.43 2.86
C ALA A 394 -29.10 -26.91 1.70
N THR A 395 -30.12 -26.13 1.39
CA THR A 395 -31.09 -26.35 0.29
C THR A 395 -30.97 -25.25 -0.77
N TRP A 396 -30.38 -24.10 -0.42
CA TRP A 396 -30.09 -23.02 -1.35
C TRP A 396 -28.94 -22.14 -0.83
N LEU A 397 -28.25 -21.46 -1.76
CA LEU A 397 -27.25 -20.43 -1.43
C LEU A 397 -27.38 -19.22 -2.36
N GLY A 398 -27.21 -18.01 -1.84
CA GLY A 398 -27.36 -16.76 -2.58
C GLY A 398 -26.19 -15.79 -2.41
N LEU A 399 -25.94 -15.01 -3.46
CA LEU A 399 -24.96 -13.93 -3.50
C LEU A 399 -25.56 -12.68 -4.14
N SER A 400 -25.35 -11.53 -3.53
CA SER A 400 -25.80 -10.25 -4.03
C SER A 400 -24.70 -9.20 -3.95
N LEU A 401 -24.50 -8.46 -5.03
CA LEU A 401 -23.67 -7.26 -5.03
C LEU A 401 -24.56 -6.08 -4.64
N ALA A 402 -24.15 -5.33 -3.63
CA ALA A 402 -25.04 -4.39 -2.96
C ALA A 402 -24.41 -3.00 -2.78
N PRO A 403 -25.23 -1.94 -2.71
CA PRO A 403 -24.74 -0.61 -2.34
C PRO A 403 -24.39 -0.48 -0.85
N ASN A 404 -24.92 -1.37 -0.01
CA ASN A 404 -24.85 -1.33 1.45
C ASN A 404 -24.94 -2.74 2.04
N ALA A 405 -24.51 -2.89 3.29
CA ALA A 405 -24.45 -4.18 4.00
C ALA A 405 -25.81 -4.73 4.46
N GLN A 406 -26.93 -4.16 3.98
CA GLN A 406 -28.28 -4.63 4.27
C GLN A 406 -28.72 -5.64 3.20
N MET A 407 -29.49 -6.66 3.60
CA MET A 407 -29.97 -7.69 2.67
C MET A 407 -30.96 -7.11 1.65
N VAL A 408 -31.79 -6.16 2.06
CA VAL A 408 -32.74 -5.44 1.20
C VAL A 408 -32.29 -3.99 1.13
N ASN A 409 -32.12 -3.44 -0.08
CA ASN A 409 -31.53 -2.12 -0.31
C ASN A 409 -32.47 -1.18 -1.07
N ASN A 410 -32.21 0.12 -0.96
CA ASN A 410 -32.86 1.16 -1.76
C ASN A 410 -31.77 2.04 -2.40
N PRO A 411 -31.58 2.01 -3.73
CA PRO A 411 -32.36 1.28 -4.73
C PRO A 411 -32.24 -0.25 -4.62
N VAL A 412 -33.30 -0.96 -5.07
CA VAL A 412 -33.37 -2.42 -5.04
C VAL A 412 -32.25 -3.02 -5.89
N ASN A 413 -31.57 -4.02 -5.34
CA ASN A 413 -30.56 -4.79 -6.02
C ASN A 413 -30.96 -6.27 -6.18
N ASN A 414 -30.29 -7.00 -7.05
CA ASN A 414 -30.54 -8.40 -7.35
C ASN A 414 -29.58 -9.36 -6.63
N ALA A 415 -29.97 -10.63 -6.54
CA ALA A 415 -29.16 -11.73 -6.05
C ALA A 415 -29.16 -12.89 -7.05
N VAL A 416 -28.02 -13.54 -7.20
CA VAL A 416 -27.89 -14.84 -7.86
C VAL A 416 -28.09 -15.90 -6.79
N VAL A 417 -29.13 -16.72 -6.95
CA VAL A 417 -29.51 -17.75 -5.99
C VAL A 417 -29.46 -19.11 -6.66
N PHE A 418 -28.71 -20.04 -6.05
CA PHE A 418 -28.68 -21.43 -6.43
C PHE A 418 -29.62 -22.22 -5.53
N ASP A 419 -30.83 -22.50 -6.03
CA ASP A 419 -31.76 -23.46 -5.46
C ASP A 419 -31.32 -24.87 -5.86
N PHE A 420 -31.08 -25.74 -4.88
CA PHE A 420 -30.52 -27.06 -5.12
C PHE A 420 -31.51 -28.05 -5.75
N THR A 421 -32.79 -27.68 -5.83
CA THR A 421 -33.80 -28.43 -6.58
C THR A 421 -33.75 -28.16 -8.10
N GLN A 422 -33.06 -27.10 -8.51
CA GLN A 422 -32.91 -26.67 -9.90
C GLN A 422 -31.50 -26.97 -10.42
N PRO A 423 -31.33 -27.26 -11.73
CA PRO A 423 -30.02 -27.55 -12.29
C PRO A 423 -29.12 -26.30 -12.41
N THR A 424 -29.68 -25.09 -12.35
CA THR A 424 -28.96 -23.83 -12.55
C THR A 424 -29.41 -22.73 -11.58
N PRO A 425 -28.50 -21.83 -11.17
CA PRO A 425 -28.87 -20.66 -10.37
C PRO A 425 -29.72 -19.67 -11.18
N SER A 426 -30.58 -18.96 -10.48
CA SER A 426 -31.52 -17.98 -11.02
C SER A 426 -31.36 -16.61 -10.36
N LEU A 427 -31.88 -15.57 -11.01
CA LEU A 427 -31.74 -14.19 -10.57
C LEU A 427 -33.03 -13.68 -9.93
N PHE A 428 -32.93 -13.06 -8.76
CA PHE A 428 -34.06 -12.53 -8.01
C PHE A 428 -33.83 -11.07 -7.61
N ALA A 429 -34.88 -10.25 -7.62
CA ALA A 429 -34.87 -8.90 -7.06
C ALA A 429 -35.25 -8.93 -5.58
N LEU A 430 -34.45 -8.28 -4.73
CA LEU A 430 -34.67 -8.25 -3.29
C LEU A 430 -35.54 -7.04 -2.90
N THR A 431 -36.87 -7.15 -3.08
CA THR A 431 -37.78 -5.99 -2.89
C THR A 431 -38.31 -5.83 -1.47
N GLY A 432 -38.16 -6.84 -0.62
CA GLY A 432 -38.61 -6.85 0.78
C GLY A 432 -38.01 -8.00 1.57
N TYR A 433 -38.42 -8.13 2.84
CA TYR A 433 -37.85 -9.09 3.80
C TYR A 433 -38.64 -10.40 3.87
N GLU A 434 -39.85 -10.45 3.31
CA GLU A 434 -40.67 -11.65 3.26
C GLU A 434 -40.30 -12.49 2.02
N PRO A 435 -40.42 -13.84 2.07
CA PRO A 435 -40.19 -14.69 0.90
C PRO A 435 -41.02 -14.28 -0.33
N ASP A 436 -42.25 -13.78 -0.10
CA ASP A 436 -43.16 -13.30 -1.15
C ASP A 436 -42.68 -11.99 -1.80
N ASP A 437 -41.79 -11.24 -1.15
CA ASP A 437 -41.20 -10.00 -1.68
C ASP A 437 -39.94 -10.26 -2.54
N ILE A 438 -39.56 -11.53 -2.75
CA ILE A 438 -38.42 -11.92 -3.58
C ILE A 438 -38.93 -12.28 -4.98
N LEU A 439 -38.74 -11.38 -5.94
CA LEU A 439 -39.34 -11.51 -7.26
C LEU A 439 -38.34 -12.11 -8.27
N PRO A 440 -38.69 -13.20 -8.99
CA PRO A 440 -37.82 -13.76 -10.03
C PRO A 440 -37.68 -12.80 -11.21
N LEU A 441 -36.47 -12.68 -11.75
CA LEU A 441 -36.18 -11.84 -12.91
C LEU A 441 -36.16 -12.69 -14.19
N ALA A 442 -37.00 -12.35 -15.17
CA ALA A 442 -37.22 -13.13 -16.40
C ALA A 442 -36.02 -13.21 -17.36
N THR A 443 -35.02 -12.32 -17.22
CA THR A 443 -33.83 -12.28 -18.08
C THR A 443 -32.55 -12.56 -17.27
N THR A 444 -32.22 -13.84 -17.06
CA THR A 444 -30.99 -14.27 -16.37
C THR A 444 -29.73 -13.96 -17.20
N ALA A 445 -29.79 -14.19 -18.52
CA ALA A 445 -28.68 -14.02 -19.46
C ALA A 445 -28.17 -12.57 -19.62
N ALA A 446 -28.91 -11.57 -19.14
CA ALA A 446 -28.48 -10.18 -19.23
C ALA A 446 -27.51 -9.78 -18.10
N SER A 447 -27.54 -10.44 -16.93
CA SER A 447 -26.78 -10.03 -15.74
C SER A 447 -25.57 -10.93 -15.44
N PHE A 448 -25.65 -12.23 -15.74
CA PHE A 448 -24.52 -13.15 -15.64
C PHE A 448 -24.62 -14.31 -16.64
N ASP A 449 -23.45 -14.88 -16.95
CA ASP A 449 -23.26 -16.10 -17.74
C ASP A 449 -22.82 -17.24 -16.80
N LEU A 450 -23.60 -18.32 -16.73
CA LEU A 450 -23.26 -19.48 -15.89
C LEU A 450 -22.08 -20.26 -16.51
N TYR A 451 -21.05 -20.53 -15.71
CA TYR A 451 -19.92 -21.39 -16.12
C TYR A 451 -20.10 -22.83 -15.63
N SER A 452 -20.42 -23.02 -14.36
CA SER A 452 -20.70 -24.34 -13.79
C SER A 452 -21.59 -24.24 -12.55
N ALA A 453 -22.38 -25.27 -12.29
CA ALA A 453 -23.09 -25.47 -11.02
C ALA A 453 -23.07 -26.96 -10.70
N SER A 454 -22.83 -27.33 -9.44
CA SER A 454 -22.76 -28.72 -9.03
C SER A 454 -23.05 -28.87 -7.54
N ILE A 455 -23.68 -29.97 -7.18
CA ILE A 455 -23.89 -30.39 -5.80
C ILE A 455 -23.33 -31.80 -5.68
N ALA A 456 -22.35 -31.98 -4.80
CA ALA A 456 -21.73 -33.28 -4.56
C ALA A 456 -21.23 -33.37 -3.11
N ASN A 457 -21.43 -34.52 -2.47
CA ASN A 457 -20.87 -34.83 -1.14
C ASN A 457 -21.11 -33.77 -0.05
N GLY A 458 -22.29 -33.15 0.00
CA GLY A 458 -22.62 -32.11 0.99
C GLY A 458 -21.96 -30.75 0.71
N THR A 459 -21.39 -30.56 -0.48
CA THR A 459 -20.85 -29.29 -0.96
C THR A 459 -21.63 -28.84 -2.19
N ALA A 460 -22.16 -27.62 -2.13
CA ALA A 460 -22.78 -26.96 -3.27
C ALA A 460 -21.85 -25.87 -3.79
N GLN A 461 -21.69 -25.79 -5.10
CA GLN A 461 -20.89 -24.73 -5.71
C GLN A 461 -21.49 -24.28 -7.04
N PHE A 462 -21.32 -23.01 -7.34
CA PHE A 462 -21.56 -22.50 -8.68
C PHE A 462 -20.57 -21.40 -9.04
N THR A 463 -20.26 -21.32 -10.33
CA THR A 463 -19.34 -20.38 -10.92
C THR A 463 -20.05 -19.65 -12.04
N PHE A 464 -19.96 -18.32 -12.06
CA PHE A 464 -20.53 -17.50 -13.11
C PHE A 464 -19.59 -16.35 -13.48
N GLN A 465 -19.76 -15.85 -14.69
CA GLN A 465 -19.09 -14.67 -15.20
C GLN A 465 -20.11 -13.54 -15.36
N ARG A 466 -19.71 -12.30 -15.15
CA ARG A 466 -20.52 -11.13 -15.49
C ARG A 466 -19.67 -9.95 -15.94
N ARG A 467 -20.29 -8.98 -16.62
CA ARG A 467 -19.67 -7.69 -16.91
C ARG A 467 -19.47 -6.89 -15.63
N LEU A 468 -18.44 -6.06 -15.60
CA LEU A 468 -18.21 -5.13 -14.48
C LEU A 468 -19.30 -4.04 -14.42
N ALA A 469 -19.79 -3.60 -15.58
CA ALA A 469 -20.89 -2.64 -15.64
C ALA A 469 -22.23 -3.32 -15.27
N ALA A 470 -23.07 -2.60 -14.53
CA ALA A 470 -24.44 -3.01 -14.25
C ALA A 470 -25.19 -3.21 -15.57
N SER A 471 -25.74 -4.42 -15.77
CA SER A 471 -26.37 -4.78 -17.04
C SER A 471 -27.90 -4.62 -17.03
N ILE A 472 -28.50 -4.53 -15.84
CA ILE A 472 -29.92 -4.23 -15.60
C ILE A 472 -30.06 -3.25 -14.43
N ALA A 473 -31.23 -2.63 -14.26
CA ALA A 473 -31.45 -1.56 -13.26
C ALA A 473 -31.23 -2.00 -11.80
N THR A 474 -31.46 -3.27 -11.50
CA THR A 474 -31.24 -3.87 -10.17
C THR A 474 -29.82 -4.43 -10.00
N ASP A 475 -28.96 -4.32 -11.01
CA ASP A 475 -27.60 -4.82 -10.96
C ASP A 475 -26.64 -3.75 -10.42
N VAL A 476 -25.62 -4.17 -9.66
CA VAL A 476 -24.63 -3.26 -9.08
C VAL A 476 -23.30 -3.43 -9.82
N ALA A 477 -22.74 -2.32 -10.29
CA ALA A 477 -21.47 -2.31 -11.02
C ALA A 477 -20.30 -2.67 -10.08
N ILE A 478 -19.37 -3.48 -10.58
CA ILE A 478 -18.09 -3.74 -9.92
C ILE A 478 -17.09 -2.71 -10.44
N ALA A 479 -16.68 -1.80 -9.57
CA ALA A 479 -15.52 -0.96 -9.86
C ALA A 479 -14.24 -1.80 -9.65
N PRO A 480 -13.42 -2.02 -10.70
CA PRO A 480 -12.18 -2.76 -10.56
C PRO A 480 -11.24 -2.06 -9.56
N ASP A 481 -10.50 -2.86 -8.79
CA ASP A 481 -9.54 -2.39 -7.78
C ASP A 481 -10.13 -1.54 -6.64
N ALA A 482 -11.47 -1.41 -6.59
CA ALA A 482 -12.23 -0.81 -5.52
C ALA A 482 -12.96 -1.89 -4.69
N ASP A 483 -13.32 -1.51 -3.47
CA ASP A 483 -14.03 -2.37 -2.54
C ASP A 483 -15.52 -2.46 -2.91
N VAL A 484 -16.03 -3.68 -3.06
CA VAL A 484 -17.43 -3.97 -3.39
C VAL A 484 -18.09 -4.72 -2.24
N ILE A 485 -19.28 -4.29 -1.84
CA ILE A 485 -20.06 -4.97 -0.81
C ILE A 485 -20.75 -6.18 -1.43
N VAL A 486 -20.54 -7.32 -0.80
CA VAL A 486 -21.07 -8.61 -1.21
C VAL A 486 -21.88 -9.20 -0.06
N ASN A 487 -23.19 -9.18 -0.23
CA ASN A 487 -24.13 -9.82 0.68
C ASN A 487 -24.28 -11.29 0.29
N TRP A 488 -24.37 -12.15 1.29
CA TRP A 488 -24.48 -13.59 1.10
C TRP A 488 -25.46 -14.18 2.10
N ALA A 489 -26.12 -15.26 1.70
CA ALA A 489 -27.04 -15.99 2.55
C ALA A 489 -27.18 -17.45 2.10
N TYR A 490 -27.56 -18.34 3.02
CA TYR A 490 -27.95 -19.70 2.70
C TYR A 490 -29.02 -20.20 3.69
N GLY A 491 -29.83 -21.17 3.28
CA GLY A 491 -30.91 -21.71 4.08
C GLY A 491 -30.97 -23.23 4.06
N HIS A 492 -31.73 -23.79 5.01
CA HIS A 492 -31.96 -25.23 5.15
C HIS A 492 -33.40 -25.63 4.75
N ASP A 493 -34.26 -24.65 4.50
CA ASP A 493 -35.65 -24.84 4.06
C ASP A 493 -35.77 -24.63 2.54
N ALA A 494 -36.83 -25.13 1.91
CA ALA A 494 -37.04 -24.96 0.47
C ALA A 494 -37.03 -23.47 0.06
N TRP A 495 -36.41 -23.14 -1.07
CA TRP A 495 -36.39 -21.77 -1.59
C TRP A 495 -37.74 -21.43 -2.26
N PRO A 496 -38.28 -20.19 -2.11
CA PRO A 496 -37.81 -19.09 -1.27
C PRO A 496 -38.17 -19.28 0.22
N SER A 497 -37.21 -19.00 1.11
CA SER A 497 -37.37 -19.08 2.56
C SER A 497 -36.43 -18.10 3.27
N TYR A 498 -36.63 -17.92 4.57
CA TYR A 498 -35.66 -17.19 5.39
C TYR A 498 -34.32 -17.93 5.42
N HIS A 499 -33.22 -17.18 5.37
CA HIS A 499 -31.88 -17.72 5.52
C HIS A 499 -31.65 -18.28 6.92
N HIS A 500 -30.91 -19.38 6.99
CA HIS A 500 -30.36 -19.90 8.25
C HIS A 500 -29.22 -19.00 8.74
N ASP A 501 -28.38 -18.55 7.80
CA ASP A 501 -27.24 -17.68 8.07
C ASP A 501 -27.06 -16.66 6.95
N ARG A 502 -26.53 -15.50 7.30
CA ARG A 502 -26.37 -14.36 6.39
C ARG A 502 -25.21 -13.47 6.81
N GLY A 503 -24.66 -12.75 5.85
CA GLY A 503 -23.69 -11.71 6.16
C GLY A 503 -23.36 -10.81 4.98
N SER A 504 -22.47 -9.86 5.25
CA SER A 504 -21.97 -8.91 4.27
C SER A 504 -20.45 -8.90 4.39
N SER A 505 -19.78 -9.01 3.25
CA SER A 505 -18.33 -9.04 3.16
C SER A 505 -17.85 -8.02 2.12
N LEU A 506 -16.74 -7.34 2.41
CA LEU A 506 -16.16 -6.36 1.50
C LEU A 506 -15.06 -7.05 0.67
N LEU A 507 -15.25 -7.12 -0.64
CA LEU A 507 -14.32 -7.78 -1.55
C LEU A 507 -13.74 -6.78 -2.55
N THR A 508 -12.42 -6.77 -2.69
CA THR A 508 -11.74 -6.00 -3.74
C THR A 508 -11.57 -6.86 -4.99
N PHE A 509 -12.17 -6.44 -6.09
CA PHE A 509 -12.10 -7.14 -7.38
C PHE A 509 -10.88 -6.66 -8.18
N GLN A 510 -9.72 -7.25 -7.91
CA GLN A 510 -8.45 -6.84 -8.53
C GLN A 510 -8.34 -7.26 -9.99
N SER A 511 -7.96 -6.32 -10.86
CA SER A 511 -7.73 -6.58 -12.28
C SER A 511 -6.41 -7.34 -12.49
N LEU A 512 -6.43 -8.40 -13.30
CA LEU A 512 -5.21 -9.13 -13.66
C LEU A 512 -4.29 -8.25 -14.54
N GLN A 513 -3.25 -7.66 -13.95
CA GLN A 513 -2.17 -7.02 -14.69
C GLN A 513 -1.11 -8.06 -15.08
N LEU A 514 -0.91 -8.27 -16.39
CA LEU A 514 0.08 -9.21 -16.95
C LEU A 514 1.54 -8.71 -16.90
N THR A 515 1.86 -7.78 -16.00
CA THR A 515 3.23 -7.34 -15.72
C THR A 515 3.82 -8.14 -14.57
N SER A 516 5.13 -8.41 -14.67
CA SER A 516 5.96 -9.25 -13.80
C SER A 516 5.50 -9.34 -12.35
N SER A 517 5.54 -10.57 -11.83
CA SER A 517 5.41 -10.94 -10.43
C SER A 517 6.11 -9.95 -9.49
N ALA A 518 5.36 -8.98 -8.99
CA ALA A 518 5.59 -8.44 -7.67
C ALA A 518 4.53 -9.09 -6.78
N SER A 519 4.95 -9.77 -5.72
CA SER A 519 4.13 -9.86 -4.51
C SER A 519 3.52 -8.48 -4.24
N PRO A 520 2.30 -8.35 -3.68
CA PRO A 520 1.75 -7.05 -3.29
C PRO A 520 2.69 -6.45 -2.25
N SER A 521 3.69 -5.74 -2.76
CA SER A 521 4.68 -5.06 -1.97
C SER A 521 3.93 -3.85 -1.50
N ALA A 522 3.78 -3.72 -0.18
CA ALA A 522 3.06 -2.60 0.42
C ALA A 522 3.49 -1.32 -0.28
N VAL A 523 2.53 -0.57 -0.83
CA VAL A 523 2.83 0.66 -1.57
C VAL A 523 3.63 1.57 -0.67
N SER A 524 4.90 1.80 -1.02
CA SER A 524 5.81 2.63 -0.24
C SER A 524 5.38 4.09 -0.35
N THR A 525 4.98 4.69 0.77
CA THR A 525 4.58 6.09 0.82
C THR A 525 5.77 7.00 1.05
N SER A 526 5.75 8.18 0.46
CA SER A 526 6.79 9.22 0.65
C SER A 526 6.78 9.86 2.05
N THR A 527 5.80 9.55 2.90
CA THR A 527 5.63 10.15 4.24
C THR A 527 6.89 10.08 5.09
N LEU A 528 7.55 8.93 5.17
CA LEU A 528 8.79 8.79 5.94
C LEU A 528 9.85 9.77 5.45
N TYR A 529 10.10 9.81 4.15
CA TYR A 529 11.10 10.67 3.54
C TYR A 529 10.77 12.15 3.73
N ILE A 530 9.51 12.55 3.57
CA ILE A 530 9.06 13.94 3.79
C ILE A 530 9.27 14.37 5.25
N VAL A 531 9.00 13.50 6.22
CA VAL A 531 9.23 13.82 7.64
C VAL A 531 10.73 13.85 7.96
N LEU A 532 11.53 12.95 7.40
CA LEU A 532 12.99 12.95 7.59
C LEU A 532 13.62 14.22 7.01
N THR A 533 13.21 14.67 5.83
CA THR A 533 13.70 15.93 5.25
C THR A 533 13.30 17.13 6.09
N LEU A 534 12.06 17.16 6.64
CA LEU A 534 11.66 18.18 7.61
C LEU A 534 12.57 18.17 8.84
N VAL A 535 12.81 17.01 9.45
CA VAL A 535 13.65 16.92 10.67
C VAL A 535 15.06 17.42 10.40
N VAL A 536 15.69 16.99 9.30
CA VAL A 536 17.02 17.45 8.89
C VAL A 536 17.03 18.96 8.64
N TRP A 537 15.99 19.48 7.98
CA TRP A 537 15.84 20.91 7.72
C TRP A 537 15.69 21.74 9.00
N LEU A 538 14.87 21.28 9.95
CA LEU A 538 14.70 21.94 11.23
C LEU A 538 15.98 21.93 12.07
N VAL A 539 16.75 20.83 12.03
CA VAL A 539 18.07 20.76 12.68
C VAL A 539 19.04 21.76 12.06
N PHE A 540 19.08 21.85 10.73
CA PHE A 540 19.90 22.84 10.04
C PHE A 540 19.52 24.28 10.41
N LEU A 541 18.23 24.61 10.38
CA LEU A 541 17.74 25.93 10.80
C LEU A 541 18.10 26.24 12.25
N GLY A 542 17.98 25.26 13.15
CA GLY A 542 18.37 25.39 14.55
C GLY A 542 19.85 25.69 14.72
N LEU A 543 20.72 24.92 14.04
CA LEU A 543 22.17 25.10 14.08
C LEU A 543 22.59 26.49 13.59
N VAL A 544 22.00 26.94 12.48
CA VAL A 544 22.26 28.28 11.93
C VAL A 544 21.77 29.36 12.89
N ALA A 545 20.55 29.23 13.42
CA ALA A 545 19.99 30.19 14.36
C ALA A 545 20.79 30.29 15.67
N THR A 546 21.33 29.17 16.14
CA THR A 546 22.05 29.10 17.41
C THR A 546 23.50 29.56 17.28
N HIS A 547 24.22 29.12 16.23
CA HIS A 547 25.67 29.30 16.14
C HIS A 547 26.14 30.37 15.16
N VAL A 548 25.28 30.79 14.20
CA VAL A 548 25.68 31.73 13.14
C VAL A 548 25.08 33.12 13.35
N PHE A 549 23.83 33.19 13.82
CA PHE A 549 23.13 34.47 13.93
C PHE A 549 23.70 35.36 15.03
N ALA A 550 23.96 36.62 14.67
CA ALA A 550 24.33 37.68 15.59
C ALA A 550 23.15 38.14 16.46
N TYR A 551 23.45 38.85 17.54
CA TYR A 551 22.48 39.33 18.54
C TYR A 551 21.17 39.90 17.97
N PRO A 552 21.16 40.83 16.98
CA PRO A 552 19.91 41.45 16.51
C PRO A 552 18.93 40.42 15.95
N LEU A 553 19.44 39.42 15.24
CA LEU A 553 18.62 38.40 14.60
C LEU A 553 18.15 37.35 15.63
N ARG A 554 19.00 37.00 16.59
CA ARG A 554 18.60 36.16 17.74
C ARG A 554 17.51 36.82 18.57
N ARG A 555 17.64 38.12 18.85
CA ARG A 555 16.63 38.92 19.56
C ARG A 555 15.29 38.91 18.81
N TRP A 556 15.31 39.08 17.49
CA TRP A 556 14.11 39.01 16.67
C TRP A 556 13.44 37.63 16.73
N LEU A 557 14.22 36.54 16.60
CA LEU A 557 13.70 35.17 16.71
C LEU A 557 13.07 34.90 18.09
N ASN A 558 13.64 35.48 19.15
CA ASN A 558 13.15 35.39 20.53
C ASN A 558 12.04 36.39 20.87
N ALA A 559 11.64 37.24 19.93
CA ALA A 559 10.51 38.14 20.10
C ALA A 559 9.19 37.36 20.15
N THR A 560 8.24 37.90 20.90
CA THR A 560 6.88 37.37 21.04
C THR A 560 6.14 37.49 19.70
N PHE A 561 5.56 36.41 19.19
CA PHE A 561 4.92 36.37 17.87
C PHE A 561 3.62 37.20 17.81
N VAL A 562 2.80 37.12 18.86
CA VAL A 562 1.57 37.91 19.01
C VAL A 562 1.63 38.68 20.32
N ALA A 563 1.17 39.94 20.32
CA ALA A 563 1.09 40.75 21.52
C ALA A 563 0.32 40.02 22.64
N PRO A 564 0.85 39.98 23.88
CA PRO A 564 0.15 39.36 24.99
C PRO A 564 -1.17 40.09 25.28
N PRO A 565 -2.23 39.35 25.66
CA PRO A 565 -3.49 39.98 26.04
C PRO A 565 -3.28 40.88 27.26
N ARG A 566 -4.00 42.01 27.32
CA ARG A 566 -4.02 42.84 28.53
C ARG A 566 -4.50 41.99 29.70
N PHE A 567 -3.79 42.08 30.83
CA PHE A 567 -4.15 41.33 32.03
C PHE A 567 -5.55 41.71 32.51
N GLN A 568 -6.43 40.72 32.66
CA GLN A 568 -7.78 40.86 33.20
C GLN A 568 -7.98 39.84 34.33
N ARG A 569 -8.67 40.21 35.41
CA ARG A 569 -8.97 39.29 36.53
C ARG A 569 -9.83 38.09 36.09
N THR A 570 -10.68 38.29 35.09
CA THR A 570 -11.49 37.26 34.45
C THR A 570 -11.05 37.15 33.00
N VAL A 571 -10.42 36.03 32.64
CA VAL A 571 -9.97 35.75 31.28
C VAL A 571 -11.00 34.88 30.56
N SER A 572 -11.35 35.25 29.33
CA SER A 572 -12.26 34.45 28.52
C SER A 572 -11.61 33.12 28.12
N PHE A 573 -12.44 32.12 27.76
CA PHE A 573 -11.96 30.86 27.20
C PHE A 573 -11.05 31.11 25.99
N PHE A 574 -11.45 32.03 25.10
CA PHE A 574 -10.67 32.38 23.91
C PHE A 574 -9.30 32.97 24.26
N GLN A 575 -9.24 33.88 25.24
CA GLN A 575 -7.96 34.44 25.70
C GLN A 575 -7.03 33.36 26.27
N THR A 576 -7.59 32.45 27.08
CA THR A 576 -6.81 31.43 27.78
C THR A 576 -6.31 30.32 26.86
N TRP A 577 -7.15 29.88 25.91
CA TRP A 577 -6.87 28.71 25.09
C TRP A 577 -6.29 29.01 23.72
N PHE A 578 -6.40 30.25 23.22
CA PHE A 578 -5.88 30.65 21.92
C PHE A 578 -4.88 31.79 22.00
N LEU A 579 -5.27 32.96 22.53
CA LEU A 579 -4.41 34.15 22.51
C LEU A 579 -3.16 33.98 23.40
N GLN A 580 -3.31 33.44 24.61
CA GLN A 580 -2.18 33.24 25.51
C GLN A 580 -1.13 32.27 24.92
N PRO A 581 -1.49 31.08 24.39
CA PRO A 581 -0.54 30.22 23.68
C PRO A 581 0.15 30.89 22.50
N LEU A 582 -0.57 31.71 21.71
CA LEU A 582 0.02 32.45 20.60
C LEU A 582 0.98 33.54 21.07
N SER A 583 0.71 34.18 22.21
CA SER A 583 1.64 35.14 22.82
C SER A 583 2.83 34.47 23.52
N ASP A 584 2.71 33.20 23.92
CA ASP A 584 3.83 32.44 24.47
C ASP A 584 4.72 31.84 23.34
N LEU A 585 4.31 31.98 22.07
CA LEU A 585 5.06 31.55 20.90
C LEU A 585 6.09 32.62 20.50
N LYS A 586 7.33 32.18 20.25
CA LYS A 586 8.39 33.03 19.70
C LYS A 586 8.35 33.05 18.17
N VAL A 587 8.88 34.10 17.54
CA VAL A 587 8.93 34.20 16.07
C VAL A 587 9.65 33.00 15.44
N GLY A 588 10.79 32.58 16.00
CA GLY A 588 11.50 31.39 15.51
C GLY A 588 10.66 30.10 15.59
N GLU A 589 9.86 29.95 16.66
CA GLU A 589 8.96 28.81 16.82
C GLU A 589 7.77 28.87 15.85
N ALA A 590 7.28 30.07 15.53
CA ALA A 590 6.26 30.24 14.49
C ALA A 590 6.78 29.83 13.10
N ILE A 591 8.04 30.12 12.79
CA ILE A 591 8.69 29.66 11.55
C ILE A 591 8.77 28.12 11.53
N VAL A 592 9.14 27.48 12.65
CA VAL A 592 9.14 26.01 12.76
C VAL A 592 7.73 25.44 12.54
N LEU A 593 6.70 26.06 13.12
CA LEU A 593 5.31 25.67 12.92
C LEU A 593 4.86 25.82 11.45
N LEU A 594 5.30 26.86 10.75
CA LEU A 594 4.99 27.05 9.33
C LEU A 594 5.57 25.92 8.46
N HIS A 595 6.82 25.51 8.71
CA HIS A 595 7.43 24.38 8.00
C HIS A 595 6.74 23.05 8.33
N TYR A 596 6.33 22.88 9.58
CA TYR A 596 5.54 21.74 10.02
C TYR A 596 4.18 21.66 9.30
N LEU A 597 3.45 22.78 9.18
CA LEU A 597 2.20 22.85 8.42
C LEU A 597 2.40 22.55 6.93
N GLY A 598 3.49 23.05 6.33
CA GLY A 598 3.89 22.72 4.97
C GLY A 598 4.16 21.21 4.77
N CYS A 599 4.80 20.56 5.74
CA CYS A 599 4.99 19.12 5.76
C CYS A 599 3.67 18.35 5.79
N LEU A 600 2.70 18.76 6.63
CA LEU A 600 1.37 18.14 6.66
C LEU A 600 0.65 18.27 5.31
N GLY A 601 0.70 19.46 4.69
CA GLY A 601 0.13 19.69 3.36
C GLY A 601 0.78 18.82 2.29
N LEU A 602 2.12 18.72 2.30
CA LEU A 602 2.87 17.90 1.35
C LEU A 602 2.59 16.40 1.53
N VAL A 603 2.53 15.90 2.76
CA VAL A 603 2.16 14.51 3.06
C VAL A 603 0.72 14.24 2.61
N ALA A 604 -0.22 15.13 2.92
CA ALA A 604 -1.62 14.98 2.51
C ALA A 604 -1.74 14.92 0.97
N ALA A 605 -1.09 15.83 0.25
CA ALA A 605 -1.08 15.85 -1.21
C ALA A 605 -0.41 14.60 -1.80
N ALA A 606 0.75 14.20 -1.28
CA ALA A 606 1.47 13.03 -1.78
C ALA A 606 0.69 11.73 -1.55
N VAL A 607 0.06 11.57 -0.38
CA VAL A 607 -0.79 10.41 -0.09
C VAL A 607 -2.04 10.43 -0.96
N ALA A 608 -2.74 11.57 -1.07
CA ALA A 608 -3.91 11.70 -1.93
C ALA A 608 -3.60 11.42 -3.41
N ALA A 609 -2.41 11.78 -3.90
CA ALA A 609 -1.97 11.47 -5.26
C ALA A 609 -1.58 10.00 -5.46
N SER A 610 -1.22 9.29 -4.40
CA SER A 610 -0.73 7.90 -4.45
C SER A 610 -1.85 6.85 -4.37
N PHE A 611 -3.06 7.25 -4.00
CA PHE A 611 -4.17 6.34 -3.73
C PHE A 611 -5.48 6.85 -4.34
N ASP A 612 -6.38 5.91 -4.65
CA ASP A 612 -7.67 6.24 -5.23
C ASP A 612 -8.53 7.15 -4.32
N SER A 613 -9.29 8.02 -4.97
CA SER A 613 -10.16 9.04 -4.40
C SER A 613 -11.17 8.50 -3.38
N SER A 614 -11.67 7.28 -3.58
CA SER A 614 -12.63 6.60 -2.69
C SER A 614 -12.10 6.37 -1.26
N ARG A 615 -10.77 6.30 -1.11
CA ARG A 615 -10.07 6.05 0.15
C ARG A 615 -9.11 7.16 0.56
N ALA A 616 -8.97 8.20 -0.26
CA ALA A 616 -8.00 9.28 -0.07
C ALA A 616 -8.06 9.86 1.36
N TRP A 617 -9.24 10.22 1.87
CA TRP A 617 -9.36 10.82 3.20
C TRP A 617 -9.07 9.85 4.36
N SER A 618 -9.37 8.56 4.20
CA SER A 618 -9.01 7.53 5.19
C SER A 618 -7.49 7.39 5.29
N LEU A 619 -6.80 7.35 4.14
CA LEU A 619 -5.36 7.19 4.08
C LEU A 619 -4.62 8.48 4.49
N VAL A 620 -5.06 9.65 4.03
CA VAL A 620 -4.51 10.95 4.41
C VAL A 620 -4.60 11.14 5.92
N SER A 621 -5.76 10.90 6.53
CA SER A 621 -5.91 11.03 7.98
C SER A 621 -5.02 10.08 8.77
N GLY A 622 -4.86 8.83 8.31
CA GLY A 622 -3.93 7.86 8.91
C GLY A 622 -2.47 8.30 8.82
N HIS A 623 -2.03 8.82 7.67
CA HIS A 623 -0.66 9.31 7.51
C HIS A 623 -0.41 10.61 8.27
N LEU A 624 -1.40 11.51 8.34
CA LEU A 624 -1.29 12.69 9.19
C LEU A 624 -1.17 12.26 10.66
N ALA A 625 -1.97 11.31 11.15
CA ALA A 625 -1.79 10.73 12.48
C ALA A 625 -0.36 10.15 12.64
N LEU A 626 0.16 9.41 11.66
CA LEU A 626 1.52 8.89 11.68
C LEU A 626 2.58 10.00 11.80
N VAL A 627 2.46 11.11 11.05
CA VAL A 627 3.38 12.26 11.16
C VAL A 627 3.41 12.80 12.60
N HIS A 628 2.24 12.97 13.22
CA HIS A 628 2.17 13.43 14.62
C HIS A 628 2.87 12.43 15.55
N LEU A 629 2.64 11.13 15.37
CA LEU A 629 3.25 10.08 16.20
C LEU A 629 4.77 10.01 16.05
N MET A 630 5.28 10.15 14.81
CA MET A 630 6.72 10.19 14.52
C MET A 630 7.40 11.35 15.25
N LEU A 631 6.78 12.53 15.24
CA LEU A 631 7.32 13.72 15.89
C LEU A 631 7.02 13.79 17.40
N LEU A 632 6.07 12.99 17.91
CA LEU A 632 5.58 13.05 19.29
C LEU A 632 6.65 12.69 20.33
N LEU A 633 7.52 11.72 20.00
CA LEU A 633 8.54 11.20 20.91
C LEU A 633 9.80 12.08 20.94
N LEU A 634 10.05 12.85 19.88
CA LEU A 634 11.26 13.68 19.75
C LEU A 634 11.37 14.71 20.89
N PRO A 635 10.33 15.52 21.23
CA PRO A 635 10.39 16.43 22.37
C PRO A 635 10.62 15.74 23.72
N VAL A 636 10.24 14.47 23.88
CA VAL A 636 10.30 13.74 25.16
C VAL A 636 11.63 13.00 25.35
N ALA A 637 12.42 12.83 24.28
CA ALA A 637 13.77 12.30 24.34
C ALA A 637 14.69 13.29 25.08
N ARG A 638 14.69 13.26 26.41
CA ARG A 638 15.50 14.15 27.26
C ARG A 638 17.00 13.93 26.99
N GLY A 639 17.70 14.97 26.55
CA GLY A 639 19.15 14.98 26.36
C GLY A 639 19.70 16.34 25.94
N LEU A 640 21.03 16.45 25.94
CA LEU A 640 21.78 17.67 25.59
C LEU A 640 21.63 18.10 24.13
N HIS A 641 21.02 17.27 23.27
CA HIS A 641 20.88 17.57 21.84
C HIS A 641 19.95 18.76 21.57
N TRP A 642 18.88 18.95 22.35
CA TRP A 642 18.03 20.14 22.22
C TRP A 642 18.69 21.39 22.81
N GLU A 643 19.33 21.22 23.97
CA GLU A 643 19.86 22.29 24.81
C GLU A 643 21.20 22.84 24.32
N VAL A 644 22.08 21.98 23.80
CA VAL A 644 23.47 22.32 23.45
C VAL A 644 23.75 22.23 21.96
N LEU A 645 23.12 21.27 21.26
CA LEU A 645 23.49 20.98 19.87
C LEU A 645 22.60 21.69 18.85
N VAL A 646 21.27 21.72 19.02
CA VAL A 646 20.35 22.06 17.89
C VAL A 646 19.64 23.40 18.07
N PHE A 647 18.98 23.67 19.19
CA PHE A 647 18.10 24.86 19.30
C PHE A 647 18.50 25.84 20.41
N GLY A 648 19.52 25.53 21.22
CA GLY A 648 19.83 26.32 22.42
C GLY A 648 18.64 26.44 23.39
N SER A 649 17.70 25.50 23.33
CA SER A 649 16.41 25.57 24.02
C SER A 649 16.27 24.43 25.01
N SER A 650 15.88 24.76 26.25
CA SER A 650 15.65 23.79 27.31
C SER A 650 14.56 22.78 26.95
N PHE A 651 14.73 21.54 27.39
CA PHE A 651 13.76 20.47 27.21
C PHE A 651 12.30 20.88 27.53
N GLU A 652 12.08 21.61 28.63
CA GLU A 652 10.75 22.04 29.07
C GLU A 652 10.03 22.96 28.06
N ARG A 653 10.78 23.75 27.29
CA ARG A 653 10.23 24.62 26.25
C ARG A 653 9.74 23.81 25.06
N VAL A 654 10.44 22.73 24.72
CA VAL A 654 10.08 21.85 23.60
C VAL A 654 8.86 20.99 23.95
N LEU A 655 8.63 20.72 25.25
CA LEU A 655 7.51 19.89 25.73
C LEU A 655 6.12 20.45 25.36
N LYS A 656 6.00 21.76 25.08
CA LYS A 656 4.75 22.32 24.54
C LYS A 656 4.35 21.70 23.22
N PHE A 657 5.31 21.35 22.36
CA PHE A 657 5.06 20.69 21.09
C PHE A 657 4.54 19.26 21.29
N HIS A 658 5.08 18.50 22.26
CA HIS A 658 4.53 17.18 22.62
C HIS A 658 3.05 17.25 22.98
N ARG A 659 2.65 18.25 23.78
CA ARG A 659 1.24 18.44 24.18
C ARG A 659 0.32 18.78 23.01
N VAL A 660 0.81 19.49 22.00
CA VAL A 660 0.03 19.84 20.79
C VAL A 660 -0.03 18.65 19.84
N LEU A 661 1.13 18.04 19.54
CA LEU A 661 1.24 16.85 18.67
C LEU A 661 0.40 15.69 19.21
N GLY A 662 0.37 15.46 20.53
CA GLY A 662 -0.42 14.40 21.13
C GLY A 662 -1.93 14.60 20.96
N ARG A 663 -2.41 15.85 21.08
CA ARG A 663 -3.83 16.18 20.84
C ARG A 663 -4.19 15.98 19.37
N LEU A 664 -3.35 16.51 18.47
CA LEU A 664 -3.57 16.36 17.04
C LEU A 664 -3.54 14.89 16.61
N PHE A 665 -2.59 14.10 17.14
CA PHE A 665 -2.55 12.66 16.92
C PHE A 665 -3.88 11.99 17.27
N VAL A 666 -4.42 12.24 18.47
CA VAL A 666 -5.71 11.64 18.90
C VAL A 666 -6.85 12.08 17.98
N VAL A 667 -6.90 13.35 17.57
CA VAL A 667 -7.93 13.86 16.65
C VAL A 667 -7.85 13.19 15.27
N PHE A 668 -6.67 13.14 14.65
CA PHE A 668 -6.49 12.51 13.35
C PHE A 668 -6.68 10.99 13.40
N ALA A 669 -6.26 10.34 14.49
CA ALA A 669 -6.48 8.91 14.71
C ALA A 669 -7.98 8.60 14.91
N ALA A 670 -8.72 9.45 15.63
CA ALA A 670 -10.17 9.31 15.77
C ALA A 670 -10.89 9.48 14.43
N TRP A 671 -10.48 10.46 13.63
CA TRP A 671 -11.03 10.66 12.28
C TRP A 671 -10.70 9.48 11.35
N HIS A 672 -9.46 8.99 11.39
CA HIS A 672 -9.04 7.80 10.67
C HIS A 672 -9.86 6.57 11.09
N LEU A 673 -10.09 6.36 12.39
CA LEU A 673 -10.93 5.29 12.90
C LEU A 673 -12.37 5.43 12.41
N TYR A 674 -12.96 6.62 12.53
CA TYR A 674 -14.34 6.89 12.10
C TYR A 674 -14.55 6.54 10.62
N LEU A 675 -13.65 7.01 9.75
CA LEU A 675 -13.74 6.73 8.31
C LEU A 675 -13.59 5.24 8.00
N ASN A 676 -12.71 4.51 8.70
CA ASN A 676 -12.51 3.09 8.43
C ASN A 676 -13.57 2.19 9.09
N ALA A 677 -14.12 2.57 10.25
CA ALA A 677 -15.18 1.82 10.91
C ALA A 677 -16.47 1.72 10.07
N GLN A 678 -16.69 2.65 9.14
CA GLN A 678 -17.79 2.60 8.17
C GLN A 678 -17.56 1.60 7.04
N ARG A 679 -16.32 1.13 6.84
CA ARG A 679 -15.92 0.30 5.70
C ARG A 679 -15.54 -1.11 6.13
N ILE A 680 -14.92 -1.25 7.30
CA ILE A 680 -14.38 -2.52 7.81
C ILE A 680 -14.65 -2.69 9.29
N SER A 681 -14.72 -3.95 9.73
CA SER A 681 -14.73 -4.25 11.16
C SER A 681 -13.38 -3.87 11.79
N VAL A 682 -13.43 -2.98 12.79
CA VAL A 682 -12.27 -2.55 13.57
C VAL A 682 -11.66 -3.67 14.41
N LEU A 683 -12.38 -4.77 14.61
CA LEU A 683 -11.93 -5.96 15.33
C LEU A 683 -11.35 -7.04 14.41
N SER A 684 -11.28 -6.79 13.10
CA SER A 684 -10.73 -7.75 12.15
C SER A 684 -9.23 -7.99 12.37
N VAL A 685 -8.84 -9.27 12.35
CA VAL A 685 -7.44 -9.72 12.33
C VAL A 685 -6.89 -9.90 10.92
N VAL A 686 -7.76 -9.76 9.91
CA VAL A 686 -7.37 -9.91 8.50
C VAL A 686 -6.76 -8.61 8.01
N SER A 687 -5.63 -8.73 7.31
CA SER A 687 -4.95 -7.61 6.68
C SER A 687 -5.84 -6.93 5.64
N TYR A 688 -5.89 -5.60 5.66
CA TYR A 688 -6.73 -4.77 4.81
C TYR A 688 -5.92 -3.71 4.05
N GLY A 689 -6.30 -3.46 2.79
CA GLY A 689 -5.73 -2.42 1.94
C GLY A 689 -4.29 -2.68 1.45
N SER A 690 -3.83 -1.83 0.54
CA SER A 690 -2.52 -1.91 -0.11
C SER A 690 -1.32 -1.68 0.82
N GLN A 691 -1.55 -1.20 2.04
CA GLN A 691 -0.53 -1.08 3.09
C GLN A 691 -0.49 -2.27 4.05
N GLY A 692 -1.37 -3.25 3.87
CA GLY A 692 -1.43 -4.46 4.67
C GLY A 692 -1.72 -4.18 6.15
N VAL A 693 -2.72 -3.32 6.43
CA VAL A 693 -3.01 -2.90 7.80
C VAL A 693 -3.86 -3.93 8.52
N VAL A 694 -3.63 -4.16 9.81
CA VAL A 694 -4.46 -5.05 10.64
C VAL A 694 -5.34 -4.20 11.56
N PRO A 695 -6.66 -4.11 11.33
CA PRO A 695 -7.55 -3.18 12.04
C PRO A 695 -7.56 -3.35 13.55
N LEU A 696 -7.55 -4.60 14.05
CA LEU A 696 -7.57 -4.89 15.49
C LEU A 696 -6.47 -4.15 16.26
N TYR A 697 -5.23 -4.19 15.75
CA TYR A 697 -4.11 -3.52 16.39
C TYR A 697 -4.23 -1.99 16.31
N GLY A 698 -4.78 -1.45 15.22
CA GLY A 698 -5.05 -0.01 15.08
C GLY A 698 -6.11 0.48 16.06
N PHE A 699 -7.18 -0.29 16.24
CA PHE A 699 -8.23 0.00 17.22
C PHE A 699 -7.71 -0.07 18.65
N GLY A 700 -6.96 -1.13 19.00
CA GLY A 700 -6.32 -1.25 20.30
C GLY A 700 -5.35 -0.09 20.59
N ALA A 701 -4.54 0.30 19.59
CA ALA A 701 -3.66 1.46 19.71
C ALA A 701 -4.46 2.74 19.99
N PHE A 702 -5.54 2.99 19.24
CA PHE A 702 -6.41 4.15 19.46
C PHE A 702 -6.99 4.18 20.87
N VAL A 703 -7.50 3.05 21.39
CA VAL A 703 -8.03 2.97 22.77
C VAL A 703 -6.96 3.36 23.79
N CYS A 704 -5.74 2.83 23.66
CA CYS A 704 -4.63 3.20 24.55
C CYS A 704 -4.33 4.72 24.50
N PHE A 705 -4.24 5.30 23.30
CA PHE A 705 -3.96 6.74 23.16
C PHE A 705 -5.14 7.63 23.57
N ALA A 706 -6.37 7.18 23.43
CA ALA A 706 -7.57 7.88 23.89
C ALA A 706 -7.64 7.93 25.42
N VAL A 707 -7.38 6.80 26.09
CA VAL A 707 -7.24 6.74 27.56
C VAL A 707 -6.12 7.67 28.02
N LEU A 708 -4.97 7.63 27.37
CA LEU A 708 -3.86 8.54 27.66
C LEU A 708 -4.29 10.02 27.54
N GLY A 709 -5.01 10.38 26.48
CA GLY A 709 -5.51 11.73 26.25
C GLY A 709 -6.49 12.20 27.34
N LEU A 710 -7.38 11.31 27.81
CA LEU A 710 -8.35 11.59 28.87
C LEU A 710 -7.67 11.92 30.21
N PHE A 711 -6.67 11.13 30.61
CA PHE A 711 -5.95 11.33 31.87
C PHE A 711 -4.92 12.47 31.80
N ALA A 712 -4.54 12.91 30.59
CA ALA A 712 -3.65 14.05 30.38
C ALA A 712 -4.34 15.43 30.47
N VAL A 713 -5.66 15.47 30.66
CA VAL A 713 -6.42 16.73 30.82
C VAL A 713 -5.89 17.51 32.03
N PRO A 714 -5.77 18.86 31.96
CA PRO A 714 -5.15 19.66 33.02
C PRO A 714 -5.76 19.46 34.42
N PHE A 715 -7.05 19.15 34.52
CA PHE A 715 -7.71 18.84 35.79
C PHE A 715 -7.11 17.60 36.46
N VAL A 716 -7.10 16.46 35.76
CA VAL A 716 -6.57 15.19 36.28
C VAL A 716 -5.08 15.31 36.54
N ARG A 717 -4.30 15.85 35.58
CA ARG A 717 -2.86 15.99 35.72
C ARG A 717 -2.43 16.84 36.92
N ARG A 718 -3.18 17.90 37.26
CA ARG A 718 -2.85 18.81 38.37
C ARG A 718 -3.29 18.27 39.74
N ASN A 719 -4.43 17.59 39.80
CA ASN A 719 -5.00 17.12 41.07
C ASN A 719 -4.57 15.68 41.41
N HIS A 720 -4.27 14.87 40.39
CA HIS A 720 -3.91 13.44 40.51
C HIS A 720 -2.72 13.10 39.62
N PHE A 721 -1.57 13.73 39.90
CA PHE A 721 -0.36 13.60 39.10
C PHE A 721 0.11 12.15 38.92
N GLU A 722 0.06 11.34 39.98
CA GLU A 722 0.51 9.94 39.94
C GLU A 722 -0.35 9.09 39.01
N LEU A 723 -1.67 9.23 39.10
CA LEU A 723 -2.62 8.54 38.23
C LEU A 723 -2.39 8.90 36.76
N PHE A 724 -2.23 10.19 36.47
CA PHE A 724 -1.82 10.65 35.14
C PHE A 724 -0.51 9.99 34.71
N TYR A 725 0.52 10.03 35.55
CA TYR A 725 1.87 9.56 35.24
C TYR A 725 1.89 8.07 34.88
N TYR A 726 1.30 7.21 35.71
CA TYR A 726 1.31 5.76 35.50
C TYR A 726 0.46 5.35 34.29
N VAL A 727 -0.76 5.88 34.17
CA VAL A 727 -1.63 5.62 33.01
C VAL A 727 -0.95 6.06 31.72
N HIS A 728 -0.35 7.25 31.70
CA HIS A 728 0.32 7.78 30.52
C HIS A 728 1.49 6.89 30.08
N ARG A 729 2.33 6.41 31.01
CA ARG A 729 3.48 5.55 30.65
C ARG A 729 3.05 4.18 30.14
N VAL A 730 2.12 3.51 30.82
CA VAL A 730 1.66 2.17 30.43
C VAL A 730 0.89 2.23 29.11
N ALA A 731 -0.08 3.13 29.00
CA ALA A 731 -0.88 3.28 27.79
C ALA A 731 -0.04 3.73 26.58
N ALA A 732 0.97 4.59 26.77
CA ALA A 732 1.88 4.95 25.69
C ALA A 732 2.69 3.74 25.19
N ALA A 733 3.22 2.91 26.08
CA ALA A 733 3.99 1.73 25.70
C ALA A 733 3.12 0.71 24.93
N CYS A 734 1.94 0.37 25.47
CA CYS A 734 0.99 -0.52 24.80
C CYS A 734 0.51 0.06 23.45
N GLY A 735 0.16 1.35 23.42
CA GLY A 735 -0.32 2.02 22.22
C GLY A 735 0.72 2.05 21.10
N ILE A 736 1.99 2.30 21.42
CA ILE A 736 3.10 2.27 20.44
C ILE A 736 3.29 0.86 19.88
N VAL A 737 3.31 -0.17 20.73
CA VAL A 737 3.45 -1.57 20.28
C VAL A 737 2.32 -1.94 19.33
N LEU A 738 1.07 -1.65 19.71
CA LEU A 738 -0.10 -1.92 18.87
C LEU A 738 -0.08 -1.10 17.57
N ALA A 739 0.38 0.15 17.60
CA ALA A 739 0.55 0.96 16.40
C ALA A 739 1.60 0.37 15.44
N CYS A 740 2.72 -0.14 15.96
CA CYS A 740 3.72 -0.84 15.14
C CYS A 740 3.17 -2.12 14.51
N LEU A 741 2.32 -2.87 15.23
CA LEU A 741 1.67 -4.08 14.72
C LEU A 741 0.53 -3.76 13.73
N HIS A 742 -0.02 -2.55 13.76
CA HIS A 742 -1.09 -2.13 12.87
C HIS A 742 -0.66 -2.09 11.40
N ALA A 743 0.56 -1.64 11.08
CA ALA A 743 1.05 -1.58 9.70
C ALA A 743 2.58 -1.52 9.62
N ARG A 744 3.16 -2.14 8.57
CA ARG A 744 4.61 -2.08 8.30
C ARG A 744 5.13 -0.65 8.14
N THR A 745 4.34 0.23 7.51
CA THR A 745 4.68 1.65 7.35
C THR A 745 4.87 2.33 8.70
N VAL A 746 4.00 2.06 9.68
CA VAL A 746 4.11 2.63 11.04
C VAL A 746 5.37 2.13 11.72
N TRP A 747 5.63 0.82 11.68
CA TRP A 747 6.85 0.23 12.24
C TRP A 747 8.12 0.91 11.71
N LEU A 748 8.27 0.99 10.39
CA LEU A 748 9.45 1.59 9.75
C LEU A 748 9.58 3.08 10.10
N SER A 749 8.47 3.82 10.12
CA SER A 749 8.45 5.23 10.48
C SER A 749 8.80 5.52 11.93
N LEU A 750 8.58 4.57 12.84
CA LEU A 750 8.86 4.73 14.26
C LEU A 750 10.26 4.29 14.68
N VAL A 751 11.04 3.63 13.82
CA VAL A 751 12.41 3.18 14.15
C VAL A 751 13.26 4.33 14.68
N LEU A 752 13.43 5.41 13.91
CA LEU A 752 14.26 6.55 14.31
C LEU A 752 13.79 7.20 15.63
N PRO A 753 12.53 7.67 15.77
CA PRO A 753 12.11 8.33 17.01
C PRO A 753 12.15 7.37 18.22
N LEU A 754 11.85 6.08 18.05
CA LEU A 754 11.99 5.09 19.13
C LEU A 754 13.45 4.88 19.52
N THR A 755 14.37 4.77 18.57
CA THR A 755 15.80 4.62 18.89
C THR A 755 16.34 5.82 19.65
N LEU A 756 15.94 7.05 19.29
CA LEU A 756 16.33 8.26 20.00
C LEU A 756 15.72 8.30 21.41
N TYR A 757 14.44 7.97 21.54
CA TYR A 757 13.77 7.92 22.84
C TYR A 757 14.40 6.86 23.76
N VAL A 758 14.56 5.62 23.29
CA VAL A 758 15.17 4.52 24.05
C VAL A 758 16.62 4.82 24.39
N GLY A 759 17.41 5.30 23.42
CA GLY A 759 18.80 5.70 23.65
C GLY A 759 18.91 6.79 24.72
N SER A 760 18.04 7.80 24.67
CA SER A 760 17.97 8.84 25.71
C SER A 760 17.58 8.26 27.08
N TYR A 761 16.69 7.26 27.12
CA TYR A 761 16.28 6.61 28.36
C TYR A 761 17.40 5.78 28.97
N LEU A 762 18.10 4.97 28.17
CA LEU A 762 19.27 4.20 28.59
C LEU A 762 20.36 5.10 29.14
N TRP A 763 20.64 6.23 28.49
CA TRP A 763 21.57 7.23 29.01
C TRP A 763 21.18 7.75 30.39
N ARG A 764 19.89 8.00 30.62
CA ARG A 764 19.38 8.47 31.92
C ARG A 764 19.43 7.41 33.02
N LEU A 765 19.54 6.13 32.69
CA LEU A 765 19.69 5.09 33.72
C LEU A 765 20.93 5.32 34.60
N ARG A 766 21.95 6.03 34.08
CA ARG A 766 23.11 6.42 34.88
C ARG A 766 22.77 7.24 36.13
N SER A 767 21.66 7.98 36.10
CA SER A 767 21.20 8.79 37.24
C SER A 767 20.85 7.94 38.46
N HIS A 768 20.55 6.65 38.30
CA HIS A 768 20.31 5.76 39.44
C HIS A 768 21.57 5.51 40.30
N TRP A 769 22.77 5.80 39.79
CA TRP A 769 24.03 5.71 40.54
C TRP A 769 24.39 7.00 41.31
N ASN A 770 23.74 8.12 41.03
CA ASN A 770 23.95 9.38 41.74
C ASN A 770 23.15 9.39 43.06
N ARG A 771 23.58 8.59 44.03
CA ARG A 771 22.93 8.40 45.33
C ARG A 771 23.67 9.14 46.42
N PHE A 772 22.95 9.91 47.23
CA PHE A 772 23.51 10.74 48.28
C PHE A 772 22.75 10.52 49.58
N ARG A 773 23.48 10.37 50.69
CA ARG A 773 22.88 10.37 52.02
C ARG A 773 22.77 11.80 52.52
N VAL A 774 21.58 12.20 52.95
CA VAL A 774 21.27 13.57 53.36
C VAL A 774 20.27 13.58 54.50
N VAL A 775 20.44 14.56 55.40
CA VAL A 775 19.45 14.89 56.43
C VAL A 775 18.56 15.98 55.87
N LEU A 776 17.24 15.74 55.84
CA LEU A 776 16.27 16.68 55.32
C LEU A 776 15.94 17.73 56.38
N SER A 777 15.95 19.02 56.02
CA SER A 777 15.54 20.11 56.91
C SER A 777 14.26 20.78 56.43
N SER A 778 13.58 21.48 57.33
CA SER A 778 12.40 22.28 57.01
C SER A 778 12.50 23.61 57.75
N HIS A 779 12.38 24.71 57.02
CA HIS A 779 12.42 26.07 57.58
C HIS A 779 11.10 26.83 57.42
N ALA A 780 10.14 26.24 56.70
CA ALA A 780 8.79 26.76 56.54
C ALA A 780 7.79 25.59 56.43
N GLU A 781 6.52 25.84 56.75
CA GLU A 781 5.48 24.83 56.68
C GLU A 781 5.42 24.17 55.28
N LYS A 782 5.26 22.84 55.25
CA LYS A 782 5.17 22.03 54.01
C LYS A 782 6.31 22.26 53.02
N THR A 783 7.49 22.68 53.50
CA THR A 783 8.64 22.99 52.66
C THR A 783 9.88 22.27 53.18
N VAL A 784 10.56 21.54 52.30
CA VAL A 784 11.74 20.73 52.63
C VAL A 784 12.94 21.27 51.89
N THR A 785 14.04 21.43 52.61
CA THR A 785 15.35 21.82 52.09
C THR A 785 16.27 20.61 52.08
N ILE A 786 16.95 20.42 50.95
CA ILE A 786 17.87 19.32 50.70
C ILE A 786 19.21 19.92 50.29
N VAL A 787 20.27 19.65 51.06
CA VAL A 787 21.65 20.03 50.68
C VAL A 787 22.45 18.76 50.46
N LEU A 788 22.96 18.54 49.25
CA LEU A 788 23.74 17.35 48.95
C LEU A 788 25.14 17.43 49.58
N PRO A 789 25.75 16.31 49.99
CA PRO A 789 27.14 16.30 50.43
C PRO A 789 28.09 16.72 49.30
N SER A 790 29.19 17.38 49.64
CA SER A 790 30.22 17.73 48.66
C SER A 790 30.96 16.47 48.19
N THR A 791 30.92 16.24 46.89
CA THR A 791 31.59 15.15 46.17
C THR A 791 32.23 15.74 44.91
N PRO A 792 33.19 15.07 44.25
CA PRO A 792 33.78 15.59 43.01
C PRO A 792 32.71 15.97 41.97
N GLN A 793 31.62 15.19 41.88
CA GLN A 793 30.53 15.44 40.95
C GLN A 793 29.65 16.64 41.37
N THR A 794 29.24 16.73 42.64
CA THR A 794 28.42 17.86 43.11
C THR A 794 29.18 19.18 43.11
N GLN A 795 30.51 19.16 43.30
CA GLN A 795 31.38 20.32 43.13
C GLN A 795 31.47 20.80 41.67
N VAL A 796 31.46 19.87 40.72
CA VAL A 796 31.40 20.23 39.29
C VAL A 796 30.04 20.87 38.98
N TRP A 797 28.94 20.29 39.46
CA TRP A 797 27.61 20.88 39.27
C TRP A 797 27.49 22.26 39.90
N ALA A 798 27.96 22.46 41.13
CA ALA A 798 27.93 23.75 41.82
C ALA A 798 28.67 24.87 41.05
N ARG A 799 29.72 24.52 40.31
CA ARG A 799 30.54 25.46 39.53
C ARG A 799 30.04 25.69 38.11
N ALA A 800 29.44 24.68 37.48
CA ALA A 800 29.24 24.66 36.03
C ALA A 800 27.82 24.31 35.58
N MET A 801 26.86 24.11 36.50
CA MET A 801 25.47 23.88 36.08
C MET A 801 24.90 25.13 35.40
N PRO A 802 24.09 24.97 34.34
CA PRO A 802 23.48 26.11 33.66
C PRO A 802 22.57 26.93 34.57
N LEU A 803 22.39 28.21 34.23
CA LEU A 803 21.43 29.07 34.89
C LEU A 803 20.00 28.54 34.69
N GLY A 804 19.22 28.48 35.78
CA GLY A 804 17.89 27.88 35.77
C GLY A 804 17.88 26.34 35.76
N ALA A 805 19.03 25.68 36.02
CA ALA A 805 19.11 24.24 36.04
C ALA A 805 18.23 23.58 37.12
N TYR A 806 17.74 22.39 36.80
CA TYR A 806 16.95 21.54 37.69
C TYR A 806 17.39 20.08 37.58
N PHE A 807 17.02 19.29 38.58
CA PHE A 807 17.30 17.87 38.63
C PHE A 807 16.01 17.10 38.91
N TRP A 808 15.91 15.90 38.35
CA TRP A 808 14.93 14.93 38.77
C TRP A 808 15.42 14.29 40.06
N VAL A 809 14.64 14.40 41.12
CA VAL A 809 14.94 13.88 42.45
C VAL A 809 14.01 12.72 42.74
N ALA A 810 14.57 11.62 43.24
CA ALA A 810 13.84 10.47 43.77
C ALA A 810 14.31 10.19 45.20
N ILE A 811 13.36 9.84 46.06
CA ILE A 811 13.61 9.49 47.47
C ILE A 811 13.05 8.08 47.68
N PRO A 812 13.89 7.03 47.56
CA PRO A 812 13.43 5.64 47.58
C PRO A 812 12.67 5.23 48.83
N SER A 813 12.91 5.90 49.97
CA SER A 813 12.19 5.69 51.23
C SER A 813 10.71 6.09 51.16
N ILE A 814 10.32 6.98 50.22
CA ILE A 814 8.92 7.32 49.92
C ILE A 814 8.42 6.49 48.74
N SER A 815 9.17 6.50 47.63
CA SER A 815 8.81 5.74 46.43
C SER A 815 10.02 5.47 45.55
N TRP A 816 10.12 4.23 45.08
CA TRP A 816 11.17 3.79 44.14
C TRP A 816 10.88 4.21 42.70
N LEU A 817 9.63 4.51 42.38
CA LEU A 817 9.17 4.76 41.00
C LEU A 817 9.00 6.25 40.71
N GLN A 818 8.83 7.07 41.75
CA GLN A 818 8.55 8.49 41.60
C GLN A 818 9.84 9.31 41.47
N TRP A 819 9.90 10.08 40.40
CA TRP A 819 10.94 11.06 40.15
C TRP A 819 10.25 12.39 39.91
N HIS A 820 10.69 13.45 40.57
CA HIS A 820 10.11 14.79 40.46
C HIS A 820 11.19 15.83 40.13
N PRO A 821 10.96 16.74 39.17
CA PRO A 821 11.90 17.79 38.82
C PRO A 821 11.87 18.93 39.85
N PHE A 822 13.03 19.33 40.35
CA PHE A 822 13.21 20.47 41.25
C PHE A 822 14.42 21.31 40.83
N SER A 823 14.27 22.63 40.84
CA SER A 823 15.35 23.58 40.55
C SER A 823 16.48 23.44 41.57
N ALA A 824 17.71 23.41 41.07
CA ALA A 824 18.91 23.32 41.91
C ALA A 824 19.52 24.71 42.13
N MET A 825 20.12 24.87 43.31
CA MET A 825 20.92 26.05 43.66
C MET A 825 22.32 25.60 44.05
N ALA A 826 23.32 26.31 43.53
CA ALA A 826 24.70 26.15 44.01
C ALA A 826 24.80 26.71 45.43
N THR A 827 25.39 25.94 46.34
CA THR A 827 25.54 26.26 47.75
C THR A 827 26.81 25.64 48.32
N ILE A 828 26.96 25.64 49.64
CA ILE A 828 27.99 24.94 50.40
C ILE A 828 27.35 23.88 51.31
N ASP A 829 28.06 22.80 51.59
CA ASP A 829 27.65 21.82 52.60
C ASP A 829 28.06 22.25 54.03
N ALA A 830 27.78 21.41 55.02
CA ALA A 830 28.12 21.68 56.41
C ALA A 830 29.64 21.85 56.67
N SER A 831 30.50 21.37 55.76
CA SER A 831 31.95 21.53 55.84
C SER A 831 32.45 22.82 55.17
N GLY A 832 31.57 23.59 54.53
CA GLY A 832 31.91 24.77 53.75
C GLY A 832 32.33 24.47 52.30
N ALA A 833 32.27 23.21 51.87
CA ALA A 833 32.67 22.81 50.52
C ALA A 833 31.53 23.02 49.49
N PRO A 834 31.83 23.43 48.23
CA PRO A 834 30.80 23.65 47.22
C PRO A 834 29.96 22.41 46.91
N THR A 835 28.65 22.60 46.79
CA THR A 835 27.68 21.55 46.46
C THR A 835 26.41 22.17 45.84
N ILE A 836 25.38 21.36 45.61
CA ILE A 836 24.06 21.83 45.19
C ILE A 836 22.99 21.46 46.22
N GLY A 837 21.91 22.21 46.23
CA GLY A 837 20.74 21.91 47.04
C GLY A 837 19.43 22.27 46.36
N PHE A 838 18.33 21.87 47.00
CA PHE A 838 16.97 21.96 46.52
C PHE A 838 16.07 22.51 47.63
N VAL A 839 15.03 23.25 47.24
CA VAL A 839 13.93 23.59 48.14
C VAL A 839 12.65 23.15 47.46
N ILE A 840 11.93 22.24 48.11
CA ILE A 840 10.75 21.57 47.55
C ILE A 840 9.55 21.87 48.44
N LYS A 841 8.41 22.20 47.85
CA LYS A 841 7.19 22.59 48.57
C LYS A 841 6.04 21.66 48.21
N ALA A 842 5.33 21.14 49.21
CA ALA A 842 4.12 20.38 48.99
C ALA A 842 2.97 21.31 48.60
N THR A 843 2.31 21.01 47.48
CA THR A 843 1.18 21.80 46.98
C THR A 843 -0.17 21.22 47.36
N THR A 844 -0.21 19.91 47.64
CA THR A 844 -1.42 19.15 47.97
C THR A 844 -1.07 18.14 49.05
N ASP A 845 -2.00 17.94 49.98
CA ASP A 845 -1.87 16.92 51.03
C ASP A 845 -1.83 15.52 50.40
N GLY A 846 -1.00 14.64 50.95
CA GLY A 846 -0.75 13.30 50.41
C GLY A 846 0.08 13.26 49.12
N SER A 847 0.62 14.39 48.65
CA SER A 847 1.58 14.40 47.54
C SER A 847 2.95 13.84 47.93
N PHE A 848 3.78 13.50 46.95
CA PHE A 848 5.17 13.04 47.19
C PHE A 848 5.94 13.95 48.17
N VAL A 849 5.90 15.26 47.97
CA VAL A 849 6.63 16.21 48.84
C VAL A 849 6.00 16.30 50.23
N ASP A 850 4.68 16.14 50.34
CA ASP A 850 3.99 16.09 51.63
C ASP A 850 4.38 14.83 52.43
N ALA A 851 4.50 13.68 51.76
CA ALA A 851 5.01 12.45 52.36
C ALA A 851 6.47 12.59 52.81
N VAL A 852 7.32 13.26 52.02
CA VAL A 852 8.70 13.59 52.42
C VAL A 852 8.71 14.50 53.66
N TYR A 853 7.88 15.54 53.66
CA TYR A 853 7.79 16.50 54.76
C TYR A 853 7.34 15.85 56.07
N THR A 854 6.27 15.06 56.02
CA THR A 854 5.66 14.43 57.19
C THR A 854 6.49 13.26 57.75
N SER A 855 7.17 12.51 56.89
CA SER A 855 7.79 11.24 57.29
C SER A 855 9.32 11.28 57.42
N LEU A 856 10.00 12.24 56.78
CA LEU A 856 11.47 12.19 56.64
C LEU A 856 12.21 13.47 57.09
N VAL A 857 11.51 14.56 57.42
CA VAL A 857 12.17 15.76 57.96
C VAL A 857 12.88 15.41 59.27
N GLY A 858 14.15 15.80 59.39
CA GLY A 858 15.01 15.49 60.52
C GLY A 858 15.66 14.10 60.49
N LEU A 859 15.31 13.25 59.52
CA LEU A 859 15.89 11.91 59.37
C LEU A 859 16.94 11.88 58.25
N GLU A 860 17.93 11.00 58.40
CA GLU A 860 18.86 10.68 57.32
C GLU A 860 18.15 9.77 56.31
N THR A 861 18.20 10.14 55.02
CA THR A 861 17.63 9.34 53.94
C THR A 861 18.53 9.36 52.71
N THR A 862 18.27 8.46 51.78
CA THR A 862 18.95 8.45 50.47
C THR A 862 18.16 9.28 49.48
N VAL A 863 18.83 10.23 48.84
CA VAL A 863 18.31 11.02 47.72
C VAL A 863 19.07 10.64 46.46
N VAL A 864 18.34 10.36 45.38
CA VAL A 864 18.89 10.04 44.07
C VAL A 864 18.57 11.17 43.12
N VAL A 865 19.57 11.66 42.37
CA VAL A 865 19.40 12.82 41.47
C VAL A 865 19.84 12.55 40.03
N GLY A 866 19.01 12.99 39.09
CA GLY A 866 19.29 12.96 37.66
C GLY A 866 19.32 14.36 37.06
N GLY A 867 20.42 14.73 36.42
CA GLY A 867 20.63 16.06 35.84
C GLY A 867 22.12 16.39 35.69
N PRO A 868 22.48 17.67 35.50
CA PRO A 868 21.59 18.84 35.42
C PRO A 868 20.76 18.84 34.11
N TYR A 869 19.59 19.48 34.15
CA TYR A 869 18.72 19.77 33.00
C TYR A 869 18.32 21.24 33.00
N GLY A 870 17.93 21.77 31.85
CA GLY A 870 17.46 23.15 31.73
C GLY A 870 18.59 24.15 31.49
N ASN A 871 18.24 25.23 30.79
CA ASN A 871 19.11 26.37 30.50
C ASN A 871 18.25 27.59 30.15
N LEU A 872 18.79 28.79 30.36
CA LEU A 872 18.22 30.02 29.82
C LEU A 872 18.38 30.03 28.30
N SER A 873 17.36 30.49 27.57
CA SER A 873 17.41 30.72 26.11
C SER A 873 17.94 32.11 25.75
N ILE A 874 18.39 32.85 26.76
CA ILE A 874 18.91 34.21 26.67
C ILE A 874 20.28 34.22 27.34
N ASP A 875 21.17 35.02 26.80
CA ASP A 875 22.45 35.31 27.42
C ASP A 875 22.29 36.55 28.30
N LEU A 876 22.45 36.39 29.62
CA LEU A 876 22.28 37.49 30.56
C LEU A 876 23.38 38.55 30.41
N ASP A 877 24.54 38.18 29.87
CA ASP A 877 25.67 39.08 29.67
C ASP A 877 25.40 40.09 28.54
N GLU A 878 24.39 39.88 27.71
CA GLU A 878 23.96 40.80 26.65
C GLU A 878 23.14 42.01 27.18
N TYR A 879 22.74 41.97 28.45
CA TYR A 879 21.90 42.98 29.10
C TYR A 879 22.66 43.81 30.14
N ASP A 880 22.29 45.10 30.25
CA ASP A 880 22.86 46.01 31.25
C ASP A 880 22.21 45.80 32.62
N THR A 881 20.94 45.38 32.63
CA THR A 881 20.14 45.13 33.84
C THR A 881 19.27 43.88 33.70
N VAL A 882 19.19 43.10 34.78
CA VAL A 882 18.38 41.89 34.87
C VAL A 882 17.43 42.01 36.07
N LEU A 883 16.13 41.95 35.80
CA LEU A 883 15.08 41.99 36.81
C LEU A 883 14.51 40.59 37.00
N LEU A 884 14.70 40.04 38.19
CA LEU A 884 14.18 38.72 38.56
C LEU A 884 12.89 38.92 39.37
N ILE A 885 11.77 38.37 38.92
CA ILE A 885 10.47 38.45 39.60
C ILE A 885 10.01 37.04 39.98
N ALA A 886 10.11 36.73 41.28
CA ALA A 886 9.74 35.44 41.84
C ALA A 886 8.39 35.49 42.56
N GLY A 887 7.57 34.44 42.38
CA GLY A 887 6.35 34.20 43.15
C GLY A 887 6.40 32.87 43.90
N GLY A 888 6.29 32.90 45.23
CA GLY A 888 6.32 31.71 46.08
C GLY A 888 7.61 30.91 45.91
N ILE A 889 7.50 29.59 45.73
CA ILE A 889 8.66 28.69 45.55
C ILE A 889 9.39 28.88 44.21
N GLY A 890 8.81 29.63 43.27
CA GLY A 890 9.47 30.01 41.99
C GLY A 890 10.73 30.86 42.16
N VAL A 891 11.08 31.23 43.40
CA VAL A 891 12.35 31.89 43.73
C VAL A 891 13.57 31.00 43.50
N THR A 892 13.44 29.68 43.63
CA THR A 892 14.59 28.76 43.61
C THR A 892 15.50 28.89 42.37
N PRO A 893 15.00 28.89 41.12
CA PRO A 893 15.85 29.12 39.95
C PRO A 893 16.40 30.56 39.90
N LEU A 894 15.64 31.55 40.36
CA LEU A 894 16.03 32.97 40.29
C LEU A 894 17.09 33.31 41.34
N LEU A 895 17.04 32.67 42.50
CA LEU A 895 18.06 32.80 43.55
C LEU A 895 19.39 32.19 43.11
N HIS A 896 19.35 31.07 42.37
CA HIS A 896 20.56 30.53 41.74
C HIS A 896 21.18 31.54 40.76
N ILE A 897 20.35 32.18 39.93
CA ILE A 897 20.81 33.20 38.97
C ILE A 897 21.45 34.37 39.69
N LEU A 898 20.79 34.90 40.73
CA LEU A 898 21.33 36.00 41.54
C LEU A 898 22.71 35.65 42.13
N ASN A 899 22.82 34.49 42.79
CA ASN A 899 24.05 34.05 43.44
C ASN A 899 25.23 33.78 42.48
N GLN A 900 24.95 33.48 41.21
CA GLN A 900 25.99 33.28 40.19
C GLN A 900 26.38 34.58 39.50
N GLN A 901 25.42 35.48 39.27
CA GLN A 901 25.69 36.80 38.67
C GLN A 901 26.55 37.67 39.60
N GLU A 902 26.38 37.58 40.92
CA GLU A 902 27.29 38.25 41.88
C GLU A 902 28.75 37.76 41.79
N LYS A 903 28.99 36.58 41.23
CA LYS A 903 30.32 36.01 41.03
C LYS A 903 30.88 36.26 39.62
N ALA A 904 30.07 36.79 38.70
CA ALA A 904 30.46 37.03 37.32
C ALA A 904 31.40 38.24 37.20
N ALA A 905 32.32 38.20 36.23
CA ALA A 905 33.32 39.27 36.03
C ALA A 905 32.75 40.55 35.38
N LYS A 906 31.52 40.50 34.85
CA LYS A 906 30.87 41.60 34.12
C LYS A 906 29.81 42.27 35.00
N ALA A 907 29.77 43.60 34.98
CA ALA A 907 28.95 44.45 35.86
C ALA A 907 27.47 44.53 35.42
N THR A 908 26.78 43.40 35.25
CA THR A 908 25.33 43.40 34.98
C THR A 908 24.56 43.60 36.28
N THR A 909 23.74 44.65 36.35
CA THR A 909 22.97 44.94 37.56
C THR A 909 21.79 43.96 37.67
N THR A 910 21.83 43.05 38.64
CA THR A 910 20.77 42.04 38.84
C THR A 910 20.00 42.33 40.13
N THR A 911 18.67 42.45 40.05
CA THR A 911 17.81 42.69 41.23
C THR A 911 16.69 41.65 41.29
N LEU A 912 16.44 41.09 42.48
CA LEU A 912 15.40 40.09 42.73
C LEU A 912 14.24 40.67 43.53
N HIS A 913 13.05 40.67 42.95
CA HIS A 913 11.78 40.95 43.58
C HIS A 913 11.07 39.64 43.91
N TRP A 914 10.92 39.31 45.19
CA TRP A 914 10.32 38.06 45.64
C TRP A 914 9.02 38.30 46.39
N ILE A 915 7.94 37.73 45.85
CA ILE A 915 6.57 37.88 46.34
C ILE A 915 6.11 36.55 46.96
N VAL A 916 5.74 36.57 48.23
CA VAL A 916 5.18 35.41 48.98
C VAL A 916 3.84 35.76 49.60
N ARG A 917 3.08 34.76 50.06
CA ARG A 917 1.82 35.01 50.77
C ARG A 917 2.09 35.44 52.20
N THR A 918 2.88 34.64 52.92
CA THR A 918 3.19 34.85 54.34
C THR A 918 4.69 35.06 54.56
N PRO A 919 5.11 35.90 55.52
CA PRO A 919 6.53 36.18 55.78
C PRO A 919 7.36 34.94 56.13
N SER A 920 6.77 33.92 56.74
CA SER A 920 7.46 32.65 57.08
C SER A 920 8.01 31.92 55.85
N GLU A 921 7.45 32.15 54.66
CA GLU A 921 7.97 31.54 53.42
C GLU A 921 9.37 32.06 53.04
N PHE A 922 9.77 33.24 53.53
CA PHE A 922 11.12 33.76 53.31
C PHE A 922 12.20 32.90 53.99
N LEU A 923 11.82 32.14 55.01
CA LEU A 923 12.74 31.24 55.72
C LEU A 923 13.05 29.97 54.92
N ALA A 924 12.21 29.58 53.96
CA ALA A 924 12.34 28.31 53.26
C ALA A 924 13.72 28.11 52.57
N PRO A 925 14.24 29.07 51.77
CA PRO A 925 15.56 28.97 51.17
C PRO A 925 16.64 29.71 51.99
N SER A 926 16.49 29.84 53.31
CA SER A 926 17.40 30.64 54.16
C SER A 926 18.89 30.33 53.94
N VAL A 927 19.23 29.05 53.81
CA VAL A 927 20.59 28.53 53.56
C VAL A 927 21.15 28.93 52.19
N PHE A 928 20.29 29.34 51.25
CA PHE A 928 20.67 29.69 49.87
C PHE A 928 20.67 31.19 49.60
N LEU A 929 20.29 32.02 50.58
CA LEU A 929 20.25 33.46 50.40
C LEU A 929 21.67 34.03 50.23
N PRO A 930 21.84 35.06 49.37
CA PRO A 930 23.13 35.72 49.20
C PRO A 930 23.62 36.31 50.53
N PRO A 931 24.94 36.49 50.70
CA PRO A 931 25.50 37.07 51.92
C PRO A 931 25.03 38.52 52.12
N THR A 932 24.93 39.30 51.04
CA THR A 932 24.40 40.67 51.02
C THR A 932 22.96 40.70 50.51
N THR A 933 22.16 41.66 50.99
CA THR A 933 20.73 41.77 50.64
C THR A 933 20.40 42.99 49.78
N ASP A 934 21.41 43.72 49.29
CA ASP A 934 21.21 45.00 48.59
C ASP A 934 20.35 44.86 47.33
N ASN A 935 20.51 43.73 46.64
CA ASN A 935 19.80 43.38 45.41
C ASN A 935 18.52 42.56 45.64
N LEU A 936 18.11 42.36 46.91
CA LEU A 936 16.96 41.54 47.28
C LEU A 936 15.81 42.40 47.81
N ARG A 937 14.65 42.34 47.15
CA ARG A 937 13.43 43.07 47.51
C ARG A 937 12.31 42.08 47.83
N LEU A 938 11.83 42.08 49.07
CA LEU A 938 10.87 41.11 49.59
C LEU A 938 9.48 41.72 49.77
N TYR A 939 8.44 41.00 49.36
CA TYR A 939 7.03 41.43 49.42
C TYR A 939 6.15 40.32 49.99
N ALA A 940 5.35 40.63 51.01
CA ALA A 940 4.41 39.70 51.62
C ALA A 940 2.97 40.16 51.37
N ASP A 941 2.18 39.32 50.68
CA ASP A 941 0.85 39.67 50.16
C ASP A 941 -0.25 39.69 51.23
N GLU A 942 -0.23 38.76 52.18
CA GLU A 942 -1.30 38.57 53.17
C GLU A 942 -1.10 39.37 54.47
N VAL A 943 -0.14 40.31 54.48
CA VAL A 943 0.15 41.18 55.63
C VAL A 943 -0.19 42.64 55.32
N THR A 944 -0.55 43.39 56.35
CA THR A 944 -0.99 44.79 56.24
C THR A 944 0.09 45.81 56.59
N GLU A 945 1.22 45.36 57.14
CA GLU A 945 2.30 46.24 57.62
C GLU A 945 3.68 45.73 57.21
N HIS A 946 4.63 46.65 57.07
CA HIS A 946 6.04 46.30 56.86
C HIS A 946 6.57 45.53 58.06
N GLY A 947 7.51 44.61 57.83
CA GLY A 947 8.08 43.84 58.93
C GLY A 947 9.45 43.28 58.63
N ARG A 948 9.94 42.47 59.58
CA ARG A 948 11.21 41.77 59.47
C ARG A 948 11.04 40.30 59.83
N VAL A 949 11.84 39.45 59.19
CA VAL A 949 11.95 38.02 59.50
C VAL A 949 13.39 37.76 59.93
N LEU A 950 13.56 37.03 61.04
CA LEU A 950 14.88 36.66 61.55
C LEU A 950 15.31 35.31 60.95
N LEU A 951 16.47 35.26 60.34
CA LEU A 951 17.09 34.04 59.83
C LEU A 951 17.78 33.28 60.98
N SER A 952 18.10 32.00 60.74
CA SER A 952 18.80 31.14 61.70
C SER A 952 20.24 31.56 61.99
N ASP A 953 20.82 32.41 61.14
CA ASP A 953 22.16 33.00 61.28
C ASP A 953 22.11 34.44 61.82
N GLU A 954 21.02 34.80 62.52
CA GLU A 954 20.75 36.11 63.13
C GLU A 954 20.61 37.29 62.15
N ARG A 955 20.71 37.07 60.83
CA ARG A 955 20.42 38.11 59.84
C ARG A 955 18.93 38.44 59.81
N SER A 956 18.58 39.73 59.76
CA SER A 956 17.19 40.18 59.64
C SER A 956 16.86 40.58 58.20
N LEU A 957 15.83 39.97 57.61
CA LEU A 957 15.32 40.34 56.29
C LEU A 957 14.12 41.27 56.44
N SER A 958 14.18 42.47 55.84
CA SER A 958 13.03 43.39 55.82
C SER A 958 12.14 43.12 54.61
N TYR A 959 10.82 43.15 54.80
CA TYR A 959 9.83 42.97 53.73
C TYR A 959 8.83 44.12 53.65
N ALA A 960 8.31 44.36 52.45
CA ALA A 960 7.22 45.28 52.19
C ALA A 960 5.85 44.58 52.26
N PHE A 961 4.84 45.29 52.75
CA PHE A 961 3.47 44.78 52.78
C PHE A 961 2.80 44.86 51.41
N GLY A 962 1.95 43.89 51.10
CA GLY A 962 1.21 43.78 49.85
C GLY A 962 2.05 43.41 48.63
N ARG A 963 1.38 43.28 47.49
CA ARG A 963 2.03 43.03 46.19
C ARG A 963 2.61 44.32 45.62
N PRO A 964 3.80 44.27 45.02
CA PRO A 964 4.32 45.41 44.28
C PRO A 964 3.46 45.67 43.05
N ARG A 965 3.29 46.94 42.70
CA ARG A 965 2.71 47.33 41.41
C ARG A 965 3.74 47.06 40.33
N ILE A 966 3.47 46.09 39.46
CA ILE A 966 4.40 45.66 38.41
C ILE A 966 4.75 46.82 37.46
N ASP A 967 3.81 47.72 37.20
CA ASP A 967 4.06 48.94 36.41
C ASP A 967 5.15 49.81 37.04
N ASP A 968 5.08 50.03 38.36
CA ASP A 968 6.04 50.84 39.09
C ASP A 968 7.43 50.16 39.12
N LEU A 969 7.48 48.83 39.07
CA LEU A 969 8.73 48.06 38.98
C LEU A 969 9.38 48.14 37.60
N LEU A 970 8.60 48.04 36.52
CA LEU A 970 9.13 47.88 35.15
C LEU A 970 9.29 49.20 34.39
N LYS A 971 8.42 50.18 34.64
CA LYS A 971 8.41 51.48 33.95
C LYS A 971 9.77 52.21 33.97
N PRO A 972 10.57 52.21 35.06
CA PRO A 972 11.87 52.88 35.08
C PRO A 972 12.85 52.36 34.03
N TYR A 973 12.65 51.14 33.54
CA TYR A 973 13.53 50.46 32.60
C TYR A 973 13.04 50.57 31.15
N ALA A 974 11.90 51.20 30.88
CA ALA A 974 11.36 51.34 29.54
C ALA A 974 12.40 51.95 28.58
N GLY A 975 12.65 51.28 27.44
CA GLY A 975 13.65 51.72 26.45
C GLY A 975 15.12 51.42 26.79
N THR A 976 15.40 50.78 27.93
CA THR A 976 16.75 50.31 28.30
C THR A 976 17.00 48.87 27.81
N LYS A 977 18.26 48.42 27.82
CA LYS A 977 18.61 47.00 27.60
C LYS A 977 18.42 46.18 28.87
N THR A 978 17.16 46.05 29.29
CA THR A 978 16.78 45.29 30.48
C THR A 978 16.07 43.99 30.11
N CYS A 979 16.47 42.90 30.77
CA CYS A 979 15.76 41.62 30.70
C CYS A 979 14.94 41.38 31.96
N VAL A 980 13.68 40.96 31.79
CA VAL A 980 12.78 40.59 32.89
C VAL A 980 12.61 39.08 32.90
N LEU A 981 13.05 38.43 33.98
CA LEU A 981 12.84 37.01 34.21
C LEU A 981 11.73 36.83 35.23
N VAL A 982 10.70 36.05 34.90
CA VAL A 982 9.59 35.78 35.83
C VAL A 982 9.41 34.29 36.06
N CYS A 983 9.29 33.90 37.33
CA CYS A 983 8.95 32.53 37.74
C CYS A 983 7.95 32.55 38.90
N GLY A 984 6.76 31.99 38.70
CA GLY A 984 5.71 32.01 39.71
C GLY A 984 4.34 31.59 39.17
N PRO A 985 3.26 31.91 39.91
CA PRO A 985 1.89 31.56 39.52
C PRO A 985 1.53 32.10 38.12
N PRO A 986 0.69 31.38 37.33
CA PRO A 986 0.35 31.79 35.96
C PRO A 986 -0.17 33.22 35.84
N GLY A 987 -0.96 33.69 36.82
CA GLY A 987 -1.47 35.05 36.84
C GLY A 987 -0.38 36.12 37.00
N LEU A 988 0.62 35.88 37.84
CA LEU A 988 1.77 36.79 38.00
C LEU A 988 2.59 36.83 36.71
N ALA A 989 2.93 35.67 36.15
CA ALA A 989 3.72 35.57 34.93
C ALA A 989 3.03 36.27 33.74
N ALA A 990 1.71 36.09 33.58
CA ALA A 990 0.93 36.76 32.54
C ALA A 990 0.89 38.29 32.73
N HIS A 991 0.76 38.76 33.97
CA HIS A 991 0.77 40.19 34.28
C HIS A 991 2.14 40.82 33.95
N VAL A 992 3.23 40.21 34.39
CA VAL A 992 4.60 40.65 34.09
C VAL A 992 4.85 40.63 32.58
N GLN A 993 4.38 39.60 31.87
CA GLN A 993 4.51 39.50 30.42
C GLN A 993 3.82 40.65 29.68
N ALA A 994 2.58 40.97 30.07
CA ALA A 994 1.84 42.06 29.46
C ALA A 994 2.54 43.42 29.67
N GLN A 995 3.06 43.67 30.87
CA GLN A 995 3.72 44.94 31.18
C GLN A 995 5.13 45.05 30.59
N ALA A 996 5.92 43.98 30.61
CA ALA A 996 7.22 43.96 29.93
C ALA A 996 7.06 44.26 28.43
N TYR A 997 6.05 43.67 27.79
CA TYR A 997 5.73 43.97 26.40
C TYR A 997 5.32 45.44 26.18
N ALA A 998 4.48 46.00 27.06
CA ALA A 998 4.06 47.40 26.97
C ALA A 998 5.22 48.40 27.07
N TYR A 999 6.28 48.05 27.80
CA TYR A 999 7.48 48.86 27.97
C TYR A 999 8.63 48.51 27.02
N GLY A 1000 8.43 47.57 26.08
CA GLY A 1000 9.45 47.14 25.13
C GLY A 1000 10.63 46.40 25.77
N LEU A 1001 10.40 45.77 26.93
CA LEU A 1001 11.39 44.99 27.66
C LEU A 1001 11.42 43.54 27.18
N ASP A 1002 12.62 42.96 27.11
CA ASP A 1002 12.77 41.56 26.79
C ASP A 1002 12.31 40.73 28.00
N LEU A 1003 11.44 39.74 27.76
CA LEU A 1003 10.88 38.89 28.80
C LEU A 1003 11.29 37.43 28.59
N HIS A 1004 11.71 36.83 29.69
CA HIS A 1004 11.92 35.40 29.81
C HIS A 1004 11.06 34.81 30.93
N LYS A 1005 10.26 33.81 30.58
CA LYS A 1005 9.31 33.17 31.50
C LYS A 1005 9.84 31.79 31.85
N GLU A 1006 10.20 31.60 33.11
CA GLU A 1006 10.57 30.28 33.64
C GLU A 1006 9.32 29.59 34.17
N THR A 1007 8.95 28.47 33.54
CA THR A 1007 7.80 27.66 33.96
C THR A 1007 8.24 26.26 34.35
N PHE A 1008 8.22 25.97 35.64
CA PHE A 1008 8.26 24.60 36.16
C PHE A 1008 6.83 24.07 36.21
N LEU A 1009 6.28 23.75 35.04
CA LEU A 1009 4.96 23.12 34.93
C LEU A 1009 5.11 21.61 35.08
N LEU A 1010 5.10 21.14 36.33
CA LEU A 1010 4.76 19.75 36.63
C LEU A 1010 3.40 19.37 36.02
#